data_AF-A0AAU9K0A4-F1
#
_entry.id   AF-A0AAU9K0A4-F1
#
_cell.length_a   1.000
_cell.length_b   1.000
_cell.length_c   1.000
_cell.angle_alpha   90.00
_cell.angle_beta   90.00
_cell.angle_gamma   90.00
#
_symmetry.space_group_name_H-M   'P 1'
#
loop_
_entity.id
_entity.type
_entity.pdbx_description
1 polymer ?
#
loop_
_entity_poly.entity_id
_entity_poly.type
_entity_poly.pdbx_seq_one_letter_code
_entity_poly.pdbx_strand_id
1 'polypeptide(L)'
;MALTNKKQSNETLTFSRFLFFFSIFLLSKSTEVLIIYSNYTKISISDFIFEIQQSTSALSAIEITACDFLVAEEEISNRPNLVAVFDISNDLSFQFRIAKLCENNLIVHFLYTDSLPYENKWTFSLSSSKLSLNRALIITLAYFNWTDGIAVTDIQKFSNLQDLFRSYFKDIEVFSVSSDTFIKDFIGIEMKKLGSSLFYLFINKDISLQIQQYLVDSKQLGDGTGILLIKESSYGSNIDGTLGLVEKGKEFVESEDSYLSLTILEMITSLNNASDTYILNFLEEKCPNHYCINEFSVINIQEKQRKIVGSIVEGNFKLLSSIVFPGNSKKIPISQKKVLYFSASDGTTDPGGVPYASVAVFARGLTLAVKDINSGQNILENFQLKLNHFDCGASVYNAAFALNCFEKDKDKVGLAHITAPMTATAFGAMISLKKLNITVPYIGAVNSGPELSNTTAYPYYSRISLPSSWAYTQIPIILKVMGWESIAILYQNDISGSAAFYYLNQTCAKQNIKIVNEHRGIPPLLDREGLKNYTNVIKEVVDSNVRFVTLVFNPPEVNYIAEIFYDLGMRRGDVLFYSTYPGWLTTVATQDEFLYKRVEIAIPMVIIFQSLFVGEIGKKVHDDLYKAYGNTEPATYACLYYDAGMLIGNAIDWTINHGTDYTDPDVLNAAVRDVRFTGCTGSMSIQKGSNDRQFSSFTIQSNSYNFTSGALKTFIVGYFTPTGSTILKIETPFVYADGTTNKPSDFRITRTNCPFDDKLKRTFGKGRALVFGICFFIAALTVIVTFFIWKKWWNRKVDPLTKAEEISLEDFIVGVTIGVEFFQFISQGPDIRPLNAFLADIGDAVSLDLESFAKLENGVFWWIATIIIILCGVWTIFCLEIFFQLDEKLNHIWFFRALSFLADNSMPILGNLCFIPFISILLEIFLCDHSIGNHFTDSYLNKDCYQFCWKGDHIIYVVLSAFSLFFYEPLAVFCRPLWQELQSNLHVKSMPLYLMVKTVIQVMLVVMNKTLKRSSDIAHGFVFTVLILMYAGFVWRFKAFNYARFNWWQQLSLIGVAWVSFLSTINFLAGGTTFPWISLILGGWVIVVLIGLAVQKKKYPSLLFRKKGKDTSTLFKFAFTFGRQSKMHQSKIEPHKLDLFGSK
;
A
#
# COMPACT_ATOMS: atom_id res chain seq x y z
N MET A 1 -28.85 -13.83 56.84
CA MET A 1 -28.46 -15.27 56.90
C MET A 1 -27.02 -15.46 57.42
N ALA A 2 -26.54 -14.60 58.32
CA ALA A 2 -25.12 -14.51 58.72
C ALA A 2 -24.88 -14.76 60.23
N LEU A 3 -25.76 -15.50 60.91
CA LEU A 3 -25.66 -15.72 62.37
C LEU A 3 -25.68 -17.21 62.81
N THR A 4 -25.65 -18.17 61.89
CA THR A 4 -25.79 -19.60 62.23
C THR A 4 -24.50 -20.44 62.17
N ASN A 5 -23.39 -19.95 61.60
CA ASN A 5 -22.17 -20.78 61.43
C ASN A 5 -21.14 -20.69 62.57
N LYS A 6 -21.36 -19.85 63.59
CA LYS A 6 -20.39 -19.72 64.70
C LYS A 6 -20.54 -20.79 65.80
N LYS A 7 -21.55 -21.66 65.72
CA LYS A 7 -21.88 -22.64 66.77
C LYS A 7 -21.18 -23.99 66.59
N GLN A 8 -20.85 -24.38 65.37
CA GLN A 8 -20.33 -25.72 65.07
C GLN A 8 -18.82 -25.88 65.32
N SER A 9 -18.00 -24.83 65.13
CA SER A 9 -16.56 -24.88 65.44
C SER A 9 -16.27 -24.93 66.95
N ASN A 10 -17.14 -24.31 67.76
CA ASN A 10 -17.01 -24.39 69.21
C ASN A 10 -17.37 -25.79 69.72
N GLU A 11 -18.33 -26.51 69.12
CA GLU A 11 -18.71 -27.85 69.57
C GLU A 11 -17.62 -28.90 69.31
N THR A 12 -16.89 -28.85 68.19
CA THR A 12 -15.73 -29.74 67.95
C THR A 12 -14.56 -29.44 68.87
N LEU A 13 -14.27 -28.16 69.14
CA LEU A 13 -13.25 -27.76 70.11
C LEU A 13 -13.63 -28.19 71.53
N THR A 14 -14.92 -28.14 71.88
CA THR A 14 -15.42 -28.56 73.19
C THR A 14 -15.43 -30.08 73.33
N PHE A 15 -15.70 -30.83 72.26
CA PHE A 15 -15.69 -32.29 72.25
C PHE A 15 -14.27 -32.86 72.23
N SER A 16 -13.33 -32.26 71.50
CA SER A 16 -11.90 -32.62 71.59
C SER A 16 -11.34 -32.29 72.96
N ARG A 17 -11.66 -31.11 73.53
CA ARG A 17 -11.35 -30.78 74.93
C ARG A 17 -11.97 -31.78 75.90
N PHE A 18 -13.21 -32.23 75.70
CA PHE A 18 -13.86 -33.21 76.57
C PHE A 18 -13.21 -34.61 76.49
N LEU A 19 -12.95 -35.13 75.29
CA LEU A 19 -12.22 -36.40 75.08
C LEU A 19 -10.79 -36.31 75.64
N PHE A 20 -10.16 -35.15 75.50
CA PHE A 20 -8.85 -34.86 76.07
C PHE A 20 -8.87 -34.89 77.60
N PHE A 21 -9.80 -34.17 78.23
CA PHE A 21 -10.00 -34.20 79.68
C PHE A 21 -10.33 -35.61 80.18
N PHE A 22 -11.13 -36.39 79.45
CA PHE A 22 -11.48 -37.76 79.81
C PHE A 22 -10.28 -38.73 79.66
N SER A 23 -9.44 -38.54 78.64
CA SER A 23 -8.21 -39.31 78.42
C SER A 23 -7.13 -38.98 79.46
N ILE A 24 -7.05 -37.70 79.87
CA ILE A 24 -6.18 -37.26 80.96
C ILE A 24 -6.68 -37.75 82.31
N PHE A 25 -7.99 -37.78 82.54
CA PHE A 25 -8.56 -38.33 83.77
C PHE A 25 -8.32 -39.84 83.91
N LEU A 26 -8.09 -40.54 82.80
CA LEU A 26 -7.70 -41.95 82.75
C LEU A 26 -6.18 -42.19 82.91
N LEU A 27 -5.34 -41.15 83.00
CA LEU A 27 -3.93 -41.23 83.41
C LEU A 27 -3.82 -41.58 84.91
N SER A 28 -4.27 -42.77 85.31
CA SER A 28 -4.05 -43.27 86.66
C SER A 28 -2.91 -44.28 86.68
N LYS A 29 -1.74 -43.78 87.10
CA LYS A 29 -0.57 -44.43 87.72
C LYS A 29 0.77 -44.27 86.97
N SER A 30 1.70 -43.64 87.69
CA SER A 30 3.18 -43.70 87.68
C SER A 30 4.05 -42.97 86.65
N THR A 31 3.55 -42.44 85.54
CA THR A 31 4.41 -41.77 84.53
C THR A 31 4.42 -40.24 84.70
N GLU A 32 5.52 -39.66 85.21
CA GLU A 32 5.74 -38.21 85.17
C GLU A 32 6.21 -37.77 83.78
N VAL A 33 5.60 -36.73 83.24
CA VAL A 33 5.95 -36.12 81.93
C VAL A 33 6.19 -34.63 82.10
N LEU A 34 7.28 -34.13 81.51
CA LEU A 34 7.64 -32.72 81.50
C LEU A 34 7.50 -32.13 80.10
N ILE A 35 6.72 -31.05 79.94
CA ILE A 35 6.67 -30.28 78.70
C ILE A 35 7.56 -29.05 78.82
N ILE A 36 8.51 -28.91 77.91
CA ILE A 36 9.39 -27.75 77.81
C ILE A 36 8.94 -26.89 76.63
N TYR A 37 8.69 -25.61 76.87
CA TYR A 37 8.36 -24.64 75.83
C TYR A 37 9.15 -23.35 76.02
N SER A 38 9.18 -22.47 75.01
CA SER A 38 9.91 -21.21 75.06
C SER A 38 9.00 -19.98 74.97
N ASN A 39 9.52 -18.81 75.32
CA ASN A 39 8.84 -17.52 75.10
C ASN A 39 8.59 -17.20 73.60
N TYR A 40 9.21 -17.96 72.69
CA TYR A 40 8.93 -17.91 71.25
C TYR A 40 7.80 -18.87 70.82
N THR A 41 7.30 -19.70 71.74
CA THR A 41 6.16 -20.59 71.51
C THR A 41 4.87 -19.75 71.51
N LYS A 42 3.96 -19.99 70.57
CA LYS A 42 2.72 -19.20 70.44
C LYS A 42 1.89 -19.23 71.73
N ILE A 43 1.30 -18.08 72.09
CA ILE A 43 0.48 -17.89 73.31
C ILE A 43 -0.67 -18.92 73.43
N SER A 44 -1.25 -19.34 72.30
CA SER A 44 -2.31 -20.35 72.29
C SER A 44 -1.85 -21.74 72.74
N ILE A 45 -0.57 -22.06 72.57
CA ILE A 45 0.04 -23.32 73.02
C ILE A 45 0.35 -23.24 74.51
N SER A 46 0.81 -22.09 75.03
CA SER A 46 1.00 -21.90 76.47
C SER A 46 -0.32 -21.98 77.23
N ASP A 47 -1.41 -21.44 76.68
CA ASP A 47 -2.75 -21.56 77.28
C ASP A 47 -3.22 -23.02 77.33
N PHE A 48 -2.98 -23.79 76.27
CA PHE A 48 -3.27 -25.23 76.23
C PHE A 48 -2.44 -26.01 77.27
N ILE A 49 -1.14 -25.74 77.36
CA ILE A 49 -0.24 -26.38 78.31
C ILE A 49 -0.66 -26.06 79.75
N PHE A 50 -1.07 -24.82 80.01
CA PHE A 50 -1.60 -24.40 81.30
C PHE A 50 -2.92 -25.11 81.64
N GLU A 51 -3.83 -25.26 80.67
CA GLU A 51 -5.07 -26.05 80.83
C GLU A 51 -4.74 -27.53 81.16
N ILE A 52 -3.74 -28.14 80.52
CA ILE A 52 -3.29 -29.51 80.82
C ILE A 52 -2.77 -29.62 82.25
N GLN A 53 -1.88 -28.70 82.65
CA GLN A 53 -1.22 -28.73 83.95
C GLN A 53 -2.23 -28.60 85.11
N GLN A 54 -3.34 -27.88 84.90
CA GLN A 54 -4.43 -27.84 85.90
C GLN A 54 -5.24 -29.13 86.00
N SER A 55 -5.25 -29.95 84.94
CA SER A 55 -6.10 -31.13 84.83
C SER A 55 -5.47 -32.41 85.40
N THR A 56 -4.15 -32.46 85.60
CA THR A 56 -3.44 -33.62 86.18
C THR A 56 -2.15 -33.20 86.91
N SER A 57 -1.90 -33.79 88.08
CA SER A 57 -0.64 -33.58 88.83
C SER A 57 0.56 -34.34 88.25
N ALA A 58 0.33 -35.30 87.34
CA ALA A 58 1.39 -36.11 86.74
C ALA A 58 2.10 -35.43 85.56
N LEU A 59 1.63 -34.25 85.16
CA LEU A 59 2.16 -33.50 84.02
C LEU A 59 2.55 -32.09 84.47
N SER A 60 3.82 -31.76 84.28
CA SER A 60 4.34 -30.42 84.55
C SER A 60 4.80 -29.78 83.26
N ALA A 61 4.73 -28.46 83.19
CA ALA A 61 5.28 -27.71 82.09
C ALA A 61 6.14 -26.54 82.57
N ILE A 62 7.17 -26.24 81.81
CA ILE A 62 8.14 -25.19 82.13
C ILE A 62 8.38 -24.34 80.88
N GLU A 63 8.23 -23.03 81.04
CA GLU A 63 8.67 -22.04 80.07
C GLU A 63 10.17 -21.76 80.27
N ILE A 64 10.95 -21.89 79.20
CA ILE A 64 12.36 -21.55 79.17
C ILE A 64 12.53 -20.26 78.36
N THR A 65 13.14 -19.25 78.95
CA THR A 65 13.62 -18.07 78.20
C THR A 65 15.08 -18.25 77.78
N ALA A 66 15.56 -17.44 76.84
CA ALA A 66 16.95 -17.50 76.33
C ALA A 66 18.05 -17.52 77.41
N CYS A 67 17.74 -17.10 78.65
CA CYS A 67 18.67 -17.07 79.79
C CYS A 67 18.50 -18.21 80.81
N ASP A 68 17.46 -19.05 80.72
CA ASP A 68 16.99 -19.91 81.85
C ASP A 68 17.24 -21.41 81.65
N PHE A 69 18.24 -21.83 80.86
CA PHE A 69 18.56 -23.27 80.66
C PHE A 69 18.72 -24.04 81.98
N LEU A 70 19.32 -23.39 82.99
CA LEU A 70 19.58 -23.97 84.31
C LEU A 70 18.29 -24.43 85.01
N VAL A 71 17.16 -23.79 84.75
CA VAL A 71 15.86 -24.17 85.32
C VAL A 71 15.39 -25.51 84.78
N ALA A 72 15.54 -25.74 83.47
CA ALA A 72 15.20 -27.03 82.87
C ALA A 72 16.17 -28.13 83.29
N GLU A 73 17.44 -27.79 83.47
CA GLU A 73 18.46 -28.72 83.99
C GLU A 73 18.15 -29.16 85.43
N GLU A 74 17.79 -28.22 86.28
CA GLU A 74 17.39 -28.47 87.67
C GLU A 74 16.11 -29.33 87.74
N GLU A 75 15.09 -29.00 86.95
CA GLU A 75 13.79 -29.68 86.99
C GLU A 75 13.84 -31.10 86.42
N ILE A 76 14.64 -31.36 85.39
CA ILE A 76 14.86 -32.72 84.89
C ILE A 76 15.67 -33.54 85.89
N SER A 77 16.70 -32.95 86.51
CA SER A 77 17.60 -33.67 87.45
C SER A 77 16.94 -33.98 88.79
N ASN A 78 15.99 -33.14 89.25
CA ASN A 78 15.32 -33.29 90.54
C ASN A 78 14.10 -34.23 90.53
N ARG A 79 13.73 -34.80 89.37
CA ARG A 79 12.54 -35.65 89.21
C ARG A 79 12.92 -37.10 88.84
N PRO A 80 13.18 -37.97 89.83
CA PRO A 80 13.66 -39.34 89.58
C PRO A 80 12.63 -40.25 88.90
N ASN A 81 11.36 -39.86 88.84
CA ASN A 81 10.28 -40.62 88.17
C ASN A 81 9.92 -40.05 86.80
N LEU A 82 10.65 -39.04 86.30
CA LEU A 82 10.40 -38.42 85.01
C LEU A 82 10.72 -39.41 83.88
N VAL A 83 9.69 -39.79 83.13
CA VAL A 83 9.81 -40.81 82.07
C VAL A 83 10.04 -40.19 80.71
N ALA A 84 9.42 -39.03 80.45
CA ALA A 84 9.53 -38.35 79.17
C ALA A 84 9.55 -36.82 79.29
N VAL A 85 10.35 -36.18 78.43
CA VAL A 85 10.40 -34.73 78.22
C VAL A 85 9.91 -34.42 76.82
N PHE A 86 8.88 -33.57 76.68
CA PHE A 86 8.37 -33.08 75.40
C PHE A 86 8.86 -31.65 75.18
N ASP A 87 9.87 -31.48 74.34
CA ASP A 87 10.45 -30.19 74.01
C ASP A 87 9.83 -29.61 72.72
N ILE A 88 9.11 -28.50 72.90
CA ILE A 88 8.44 -27.72 71.85
C ILE A 88 9.05 -26.32 71.68
N SER A 89 10.20 -26.05 72.30
CA SER A 89 10.87 -24.73 72.31
C SER A 89 11.34 -24.23 70.94
N ASN A 90 11.47 -25.15 69.98
CA ASN A 90 11.93 -24.97 68.60
C ASN A 90 13.34 -24.34 68.44
N ASP A 91 14.13 -24.26 69.51
CA ASP A 91 15.49 -23.71 69.52
C ASP A 91 16.50 -24.85 69.57
N LEU A 92 17.26 -25.02 68.48
CA LEU A 92 18.26 -26.08 68.32
C LEU A 92 19.33 -26.08 69.44
N SER A 93 19.65 -24.91 69.99
CA SER A 93 20.65 -24.78 71.05
C SER A 93 20.16 -25.35 72.39
N PHE A 94 18.86 -25.18 72.69
CA PHE A 94 18.22 -25.79 73.85
C PHE A 94 17.98 -27.28 73.64
N GLN A 95 17.43 -27.65 72.48
CA GLN A 95 17.15 -29.04 72.12
C GLN A 95 18.38 -29.93 72.26
N PHE A 96 19.56 -29.47 71.84
CA PHE A 96 20.80 -30.24 71.98
C PHE A 96 21.16 -30.52 73.44
N ARG A 97 21.07 -29.50 74.29
CA ARG A 97 21.44 -29.61 75.71
C ARG A 97 20.42 -30.42 76.51
N ILE A 98 19.12 -30.23 76.25
CA ILE A 98 18.04 -31.00 76.87
C ILE A 98 18.17 -32.47 76.49
N ALA A 99 18.41 -32.78 75.22
CA ALA A 99 18.60 -34.15 74.76
C ALA A 99 19.76 -34.85 75.50
N LYS A 100 20.88 -34.13 75.74
CA LYS A 100 22.05 -34.69 76.43
C LYS A 100 21.78 -34.92 77.91
N LEU A 101 21.00 -34.03 78.50
CA LEU A 101 20.54 -34.16 79.87
C LEU A 101 19.58 -35.35 80.04
N CYS A 102 18.63 -35.52 79.12
CA CYS A 102 17.72 -36.66 79.11
C CYS A 102 18.49 -37.98 78.92
N GLU A 103 19.49 -38.00 78.04
CA GLU A 103 20.37 -39.16 77.86
C GLU A 103 21.07 -39.59 79.15
N ASN A 104 21.69 -38.63 79.85
CA ASN A 104 22.42 -38.88 81.08
C ASN A 104 21.51 -39.42 82.20
N ASN A 105 20.23 -39.03 82.18
CA ASN A 105 19.23 -39.43 83.18
C ASN A 105 18.34 -40.59 82.72
N LEU A 106 18.57 -41.18 81.53
CA LEU A 106 17.76 -42.27 80.96
C LEU A 106 16.28 -41.88 80.77
N ILE A 107 16.04 -40.65 80.34
CA ILE A 107 14.71 -40.07 80.11
C ILE A 107 14.46 -39.99 78.62
N VAL A 108 13.24 -40.35 78.18
CA VAL A 108 12.86 -40.24 76.77
C VAL A 108 12.65 -38.77 76.42
N HIS A 109 13.32 -38.29 75.37
CA HIS A 109 13.20 -36.92 74.91
C HIS A 109 12.42 -36.85 73.59
N PHE A 110 11.21 -36.33 73.64
CA PHE A 110 10.38 -36.06 72.47
C PHE A 110 10.59 -34.64 71.98
N LEU A 111 11.03 -34.52 70.74
CA LEU A 111 11.30 -33.26 70.06
C LEU A 111 10.18 -32.94 69.07
N TYR A 112 9.65 -31.72 69.12
CA TYR A 112 8.78 -31.21 68.06
C TYR A 112 9.60 -30.53 66.96
N THR A 113 10.41 -31.32 66.25
CA THR A 113 11.16 -30.87 65.07
C THR A 113 11.32 -31.98 64.05
N ASP A 114 11.31 -31.63 62.77
CA ASP A 114 11.43 -32.56 61.63
C ASP A 114 12.88 -32.98 61.34
N SER A 115 13.85 -32.35 62.03
CA SER A 115 15.26 -32.71 62.02
C SER A 115 15.75 -32.98 63.43
N LEU A 116 16.30 -34.17 63.67
CA LEU A 116 16.96 -34.48 64.93
C LEU A 116 18.31 -33.72 64.98
N PRO A 117 18.60 -32.97 66.06
CA PRO A 117 19.87 -32.26 66.19
C PRO A 117 21.07 -33.22 66.26
N TYR A 118 20.85 -34.47 66.73
CA TYR A 118 21.78 -35.59 66.66
C TYR A 118 21.02 -36.91 66.93
N GLU A 119 21.54 -38.02 66.45
CA GLU A 119 20.96 -39.35 66.65
C GLU A 119 21.39 -39.92 68.02
N ASN A 120 20.44 -40.08 68.93
CA ASN A 120 20.63 -40.69 70.24
C ASN A 120 19.44 -41.60 70.53
N LYS A 121 19.71 -42.78 71.11
CA LYS A 121 18.72 -43.81 71.45
C LYS A 121 17.54 -43.30 72.31
N TRP A 122 17.73 -42.21 73.06
CA TRP A 122 16.71 -41.63 73.94
C TRP A 122 15.90 -40.50 73.31
N THR A 123 16.26 -40.01 72.13
CA THR A 123 15.61 -38.84 71.51
C THR A 123 14.73 -39.29 70.34
N PHE A 124 13.48 -38.84 70.33
CA PHE A 124 12.48 -39.18 69.32
C PHE A 124 11.81 -37.91 68.81
N SER A 125 11.56 -37.83 67.50
CA SER A 125 10.77 -36.75 66.92
C SER A 125 9.28 -37.11 66.91
N LEU A 126 8.47 -36.15 67.35
CA LEU A 126 7.02 -36.21 67.30
C LEU A 126 6.45 -35.91 65.91
N SER A 127 7.27 -35.36 65.02
CA SER A 127 6.90 -35.12 63.63
C SER A 127 7.52 -36.19 62.72
N SER A 128 6.99 -36.32 61.51
CA SER A 128 7.66 -37.12 60.49
C SER A 128 9.03 -36.53 60.11
N SER A 129 9.96 -37.40 59.73
CA SER A 129 11.26 -36.94 59.22
C SER A 129 11.07 -36.15 57.92
N LYS A 130 11.93 -35.15 57.69
CA LYS A 130 11.97 -34.45 56.38
C LYS A 130 12.06 -35.44 55.22
N LEU A 131 12.81 -36.53 55.38
CA LEU A 131 12.96 -37.57 54.35
C LEU A 131 11.64 -38.33 54.11
N SER A 132 10.92 -38.70 55.16
CA SER A 132 9.63 -39.40 55.08
C SER A 132 8.58 -38.51 54.40
N LEU A 133 8.52 -37.23 54.78
CA LEU A 133 7.65 -36.25 54.15
C LEU A 133 7.99 -36.04 52.67
N ASN A 134 9.27 -35.88 52.34
CA ASN A 134 9.74 -35.73 50.95
C ASN A 134 9.41 -36.98 50.11
N ARG A 135 9.56 -38.18 50.66
CA ARG A 135 9.15 -39.43 49.98
C ARG A 135 7.64 -39.48 49.75
N ALA A 136 6.86 -39.18 50.78
CA ALA A 136 5.39 -39.14 50.68
C ALA A 136 4.92 -38.12 49.62
N LEU A 137 5.57 -36.96 49.57
CA LEU A 137 5.34 -35.96 48.54
C LEU A 137 5.65 -36.51 47.14
N ILE A 138 6.85 -37.07 46.93
CA ILE A 138 7.23 -37.65 45.63
C ILE A 138 6.25 -38.72 45.19
N ILE A 139 5.84 -39.62 46.11
CA ILE A 139 4.87 -40.68 45.83
C ILE A 139 3.51 -40.09 45.43
N THR A 140 3.06 -39.05 46.13
CA THR A 140 1.80 -38.35 45.82
C THR A 140 1.84 -37.72 44.44
N LEU A 141 2.90 -36.97 44.13
CA LEU A 141 3.07 -36.31 42.84
C LEU A 141 3.21 -37.31 41.70
N ALA A 142 3.96 -38.39 41.91
CA ALA A 142 4.12 -39.47 40.94
C ALA A 142 2.78 -40.19 40.65
N TYR A 143 1.95 -40.41 41.67
CA TYR A 143 0.63 -41.03 41.49
C TYR A 143 -0.28 -40.19 40.59
N PHE A 144 -0.27 -38.87 40.74
CA PHE A 144 -1.06 -37.96 39.89
C PHE A 144 -0.38 -37.59 38.57
N ASN A 145 0.85 -38.05 38.33
CA ASN A 145 1.69 -37.63 37.20
C ASN A 145 1.86 -36.10 37.14
N TRP A 146 2.05 -35.48 38.30
CA TRP A 146 2.25 -34.05 38.49
C TRP A 146 3.74 -33.73 38.44
N THR A 147 4.26 -33.54 37.23
CA THR A 147 5.71 -33.37 36.95
C THR A 147 6.17 -31.93 36.77
N ASP A 148 5.24 -30.99 36.67
CA ASP A 148 5.47 -29.56 36.51
C ASP A 148 4.65 -28.75 37.53
N GLY A 149 4.96 -27.47 37.66
CA GLY A 149 4.12 -26.51 38.34
C GLY A 149 4.84 -25.58 39.28
N ILE A 150 4.11 -24.93 40.18
CA ILE A 150 4.64 -23.85 41.01
C ILE A 150 4.65 -24.28 42.46
N ALA A 151 5.84 -24.45 43.02
CA ALA A 151 6.05 -24.68 44.43
C ALA A 151 6.33 -23.37 45.15
N VAL A 152 5.50 -23.01 46.12
CA VAL A 152 5.70 -21.81 46.96
C VAL A 152 6.18 -22.27 48.32
N THR A 153 7.33 -21.78 48.77
CA THR A 153 8.01 -22.23 50.00
C THR A 153 8.39 -21.05 50.89
N ASP A 154 8.60 -21.32 52.18
CA ASP A 154 9.28 -20.40 53.10
C ASP A 154 10.81 -20.58 53.00
N ILE A 155 11.53 -19.49 52.71
CA ILE A 155 12.99 -19.44 52.44
C ILE A 155 13.80 -20.18 53.52
N GLN A 156 13.41 -20.05 54.80
CA GLN A 156 14.24 -20.52 55.90
C GLN A 156 14.05 -22.01 56.24
N LYS A 157 12.85 -22.55 56.02
CA LYS A 157 12.50 -23.93 56.45
C LYS A 157 12.77 -24.99 55.39
N PHE A 158 12.79 -24.62 54.10
CA PHE A 158 12.66 -25.58 52.99
C PHE A 158 13.73 -25.47 51.89
N SER A 159 14.92 -24.95 52.17
CA SER A 159 16.03 -24.86 51.19
C SER A 159 16.32 -26.20 50.47
N ASN A 160 16.33 -27.32 51.20
CA ASN A 160 16.57 -28.65 50.66
C ASN A 160 15.47 -29.16 49.71
N LEU A 161 14.28 -28.56 49.78
CA LEU A 161 13.12 -28.96 48.98
C LEU A 161 13.27 -28.48 47.53
N GLN A 162 14.02 -27.40 47.31
CA GLN A 162 14.38 -26.94 45.97
C GLN A 162 15.28 -27.94 45.24
N ASP A 163 16.28 -28.50 45.92
CA ASP A 163 17.17 -29.52 45.37
C ASP A 163 16.44 -30.85 45.14
N LEU A 164 15.49 -31.19 46.02
CA LEU A 164 14.60 -32.33 45.83
C LEU A 164 13.75 -32.17 44.57
N PHE A 165 13.12 -31.01 44.38
CA PHE A 165 12.33 -30.77 43.17
C PHE A 165 13.18 -30.86 41.92
N ARG A 166 14.35 -30.19 41.88
CA ARG A 166 15.26 -30.25 40.73
C ARG A 166 15.77 -31.65 40.39
N SER A 167 15.88 -32.54 41.38
CA SER A 167 16.38 -33.92 41.18
C SER A 167 15.32 -34.91 40.70
N TYR A 168 14.05 -34.70 41.05
CA TYR A 168 12.95 -35.63 40.69
C TYR A 168 11.99 -35.06 39.64
N PHE A 169 11.90 -33.75 39.49
CA PHE A 169 10.94 -33.06 38.63
C PHE A 169 11.63 -31.96 37.84
N LYS A 170 11.59 -32.08 36.51
CA LYS A 170 12.37 -31.19 35.64
C LYS A 170 11.80 -29.77 35.56
N ASP A 171 10.50 -29.64 35.74
CA ASP A 171 9.74 -28.45 35.34
C ASP A 171 8.91 -27.84 36.52
N ILE A 172 9.29 -28.13 37.78
CA ILE A 172 8.70 -27.46 38.95
C ILE A 172 9.53 -26.24 39.32
N GLU A 173 8.91 -25.06 39.24
CA GLU A 173 9.53 -23.82 39.66
C GLU A 173 9.24 -23.54 41.13
N VAL A 174 10.31 -23.29 41.89
CA VAL A 174 10.25 -23.08 43.34
C VAL A 174 10.44 -21.60 43.64
N PHE A 175 9.43 -20.99 44.25
CA PHE A 175 9.43 -19.62 44.71
C PHE A 175 9.44 -19.54 46.21
N SER A 176 9.99 -18.44 46.69
CA SER A 176 10.20 -18.24 48.10
C SER A 176 9.59 -16.90 48.50
N VAL A 177 8.59 -16.92 49.39
CA VAL A 177 7.76 -15.76 49.71
C VAL A 177 8.08 -15.28 51.13
N SER A 178 8.32 -13.98 51.29
CA SER A 178 8.64 -13.37 52.59
C SER A 178 7.78 -12.17 53.00
N SER A 179 6.88 -11.65 52.15
CA SER A 179 6.00 -10.51 52.48
C SER A 179 4.67 -10.50 51.71
N ASP A 180 3.64 -9.82 52.26
CA ASP A 180 2.32 -9.67 51.64
C ASP A 180 2.35 -8.91 50.30
N THR A 181 3.20 -7.89 50.17
CA THR A 181 3.40 -7.16 48.90
C THR A 181 3.95 -8.07 47.82
N PHE A 182 4.87 -8.97 48.17
CA PHE A 182 5.41 -9.95 47.25
C PHE A 182 4.33 -10.94 46.80
N ILE A 183 3.39 -11.35 47.66
CA ILE A 183 2.32 -12.30 47.29
C ILE A 183 1.46 -11.77 46.14
N LYS A 184 1.04 -10.50 46.21
CA LYS A 184 0.18 -9.91 45.18
C LYS A 184 0.91 -9.82 43.84
N ASP A 185 2.16 -9.35 43.86
CA ASP A 185 2.97 -9.22 42.65
C ASP A 185 3.35 -10.61 42.10
N PHE A 186 3.72 -11.54 42.98
CA PHE A 186 4.05 -12.93 42.63
C PHE A 186 2.88 -13.65 41.95
N ILE A 187 1.67 -13.58 42.51
CA ILE A 187 0.49 -14.22 41.91
C ILE A 187 0.06 -13.49 40.64
N GLY A 188 0.08 -12.16 40.66
CA GLY A 188 -0.34 -11.33 39.53
C GLY A 188 0.57 -11.47 38.31
N ILE A 189 1.88 -11.66 38.53
CA ILE A 189 2.91 -11.60 37.49
C ILE A 189 3.55 -12.96 37.28
N GLU A 190 4.29 -13.48 38.27
CA GLU A 190 5.13 -14.66 38.11
C GLU A 190 4.30 -15.94 37.91
N MET A 191 3.24 -16.12 38.69
CA MET A 191 2.37 -17.30 38.53
C MET A 191 1.63 -17.29 37.19
N LYS A 192 1.17 -16.11 36.76
CA LYS A 192 0.53 -15.98 35.45
C LYS A 192 1.51 -16.23 34.31
N LYS A 193 2.77 -15.80 34.43
CA LYS A 193 3.85 -15.99 33.45
C LYS A 193 4.16 -17.46 33.18
N LEU A 194 4.15 -18.29 34.23
CA LEU A 194 4.49 -19.71 34.11
C LEU A 194 3.41 -20.55 33.45
N GLY A 195 2.16 -20.09 33.46
CA GLY A 195 1.07 -20.81 32.82
C GLY A 195 0.77 -22.17 33.45
N SER A 196 1.24 -22.42 34.67
CA SER A 196 0.95 -23.66 35.39
C SER A 196 -0.49 -23.69 35.88
N SER A 197 -1.11 -24.87 35.82
CA SER A 197 -2.37 -25.20 36.49
C SER A 197 -2.15 -26.00 37.78
N LEU A 198 -0.91 -26.35 38.12
CA LEU A 198 -0.56 -27.10 39.32
C LEU A 198 0.18 -26.20 40.33
N PHE A 199 -0.34 -26.17 41.55
CA PHE A 199 0.16 -25.36 42.65
C PHE A 199 0.48 -26.22 43.87
N TYR A 200 1.69 -26.04 44.40
CA TYR A 200 2.19 -26.75 45.57
C TYR A 200 2.54 -25.72 46.65
N LEU A 201 1.80 -25.69 47.76
CA LEU A 201 2.00 -24.69 48.81
C LEU A 201 2.69 -25.33 50.03
N PHE A 202 3.93 -24.91 50.30
CA PHE A 202 4.83 -25.34 51.38
C PHE A 202 5.15 -24.16 52.31
N ILE A 203 4.11 -23.52 52.81
CA ILE A 203 4.19 -22.25 53.54
C ILE A 203 3.33 -22.32 54.80
N ASN A 204 3.48 -21.32 55.67
CA ASN A 204 2.63 -21.22 56.84
C ASN A 204 1.15 -21.08 56.44
N LYS A 205 0.25 -21.33 57.41
CA LYS A 205 -1.20 -21.25 57.22
C LYS A 205 -1.66 -19.91 56.63
N ASP A 206 -1.18 -18.80 57.18
CA ASP A 206 -1.72 -17.47 56.84
C ASP A 206 -1.39 -17.07 55.41
N ILE A 207 -0.13 -17.25 54.98
CA ILE A 207 0.30 -17.00 53.60
C ILE A 207 -0.41 -18.00 52.66
N SER A 208 -0.57 -19.27 53.06
CA SER A 208 -1.28 -20.29 52.27
C SER A 208 -2.72 -19.85 51.97
N LEU A 209 -3.44 -19.35 52.98
CA LEU A 209 -4.80 -18.86 52.84
C LEU A 209 -4.88 -17.61 51.97
N GLN A 210 -3.92 -16.68 52.11
CA GLN A 210 -3.84 -15.51 51.25
C GLN A 210 -3.65 -15.91 49.77
N ILE A 211 -2.69 -16.79 49.47
CA ILE A 211 -2.44 -17.27 48.10
C ILE A 211 -3.68 -17.97 47.54
N GLN A 212 -4.29 -18.85 48.32
CA GLN A 212 -5.53 -19.54 47.96
C GLN A 212 -6.66 -18.56 47.62
N GLN A 213 -6.88 -17.53 48.46
CA GLN A 213 -7.88 -16.51 48.21
C GLN A 213 -7.58 -15.72 46.93
N TYR A 214 -6.33 -15.33 46.72
CA TYR A 214 -5.91 -14.65 45.50
C TYR A 214 -6.11 -15.53 44.26
N LEU A 215 -5.86 -16.84 44.31
CA LEU A 215 -6.12 -17.76 43.20
C LEU A 215 -7.62 -17.87 42.87
N VAL A 216 -8.49 -17.82 43.88
CA VAL A 216 -9.94 -17.71 43.69
C VAL A 216 -10.31 -16.39 43.02
N ASP A 217 -9.84 -15.28 43.59
CA ASP A 217 -10.18 -13.92 43.12
C ASP A 217 -9.68 -13.66 41.69
N SER A 218 -8.52 -14.21 41.35
CA SER A 218 -7.91 -14.14 40.01
C SER A 218 -8.40 -15.23 39.04
N LYS A 219 -9.43 -16.01 39.44
CA LYS A 219 -10.05 -17.08 38.63
C LYS A 219 -9.05 -18.10 38.08
N GLN A 220 -7.97 -18.37 38.82
CA GLN A 220 -6.97 -19.38 38.45
C GLN A 220 -7.39 -20.78 38.90
N LEU A 221 -8.40 -20.87 39.75
CA LEU A 221 -8.98 -22.13 40.21
C LEU A 221 -10.19 -22.51 39.35
N GLY A 222 -10.05 -23.58 38.58
CA GLY A 222 -11.10 -24.12 37.74
C GLY A 222 -10.82 -25.57 37.35
N ASP A 223 -11.62 -26.10 36.42
CA ASP A 223 -11.42 -27.45 35.87
C ASP A 223 -10.01 -27.57 35.24
N GLY A 224 -9.26 -28.60 35.65
CA GLY A 224 -7.87 -28.80 35.24
C GLY A 224 -6.82 -28.13 36.14
N THR A 225 -7.20 -27.47 37.23
CA THR A 225 -6.28 -26.95 38.24
C THR A 225 -6.06 -27.97 39.36
N GLY A 226 -4.84 -28.08 39.88
CA GLY A 226 -4.48 -28.89 41.05
C GLY A 226 -3.85 -28.04 42.15
N ILE A 227 -4.25 -28.26 43.41
CA ILE A 227 -3.61 -27.64 44.58
C ILE A 227 -3.22 -28.75 45.55
N LEU A 228 -1.96 -28.80 45.95
CA LEU A 228 -1.46 -29.64 47.03
C LEU A 228 -0.94 -28.77 48.17
N LEU A 229 -1.54 -28.94 49.34
CA LEU A 229 -1.11 -28.34 50.59
C LEU A 229 -0.36 -29.39 51.41
N ILE A 230 0.68 -28.98 52.13
CA ILE A 230 1.44 -29.84 53.02
C ILE A 230 1.49 -29.28 54.44
N LYS A 231 1.29 -30.15 55.44
CA LYS A 231 1.45 -29.85 56.86
C LYS A 231 0.71 -28.58 57.26
N GLU A 232 1.41 -27.54 57.70
CA GLU A 232 0.85 -26.27 58.19
C GLU A 232 -0.03 -25.54 57.17
N SER A 233 0.30 -25.64 55.89
CA SER A 233 -0.47 -24.99 54.82
C SER A 233 -1.87 -25.59 54.63
N SER A 234 -2.09 -26.84 55.08
CA SER A 234 -3.37 -27.53 54.98
C SER A 234 -4.40 -27.05 56.00
N TYR A 235 -3.94 -26.41 57.08
CA TYR A 235 -4.76 -25.97 58.20
C TYR A 235 -5.77 -24.90 57.77
N GLY A 236 -7.07 -25.18 57.89
CA GLY A 236 -8.12 -24.21 57.60
C GLY A 236 -8.40 -23.91 56.12
N SER A 237 -7.85 -24.67 55.16
CA SER A 237 -8.25 -24.54 53.74
C SER A 237 -9.72 -24.95 53.55
N ASN A 238 -10.47 -24.11 52.86
CA ASN A 238 -11.90 -24.28 52.58
C ASN A 238 -12.22 -24.33 51.08
N ILE A 239 -11.21 -24.50 50.23
CA ILE A 239 -11.38 -24.51 48.78
C ILE A 239 -11.64 -25.92 48.30
N ASP A 240 -12.84 -26.15 47.76
CA ASP A 240 -13.22 -27.43 47.19
C ASP A 240 -12.24 -27.89 46.11
N GLY A 241 -11.87 -29.16 46.22
CA GLY A 241 -10.94 -29.85 45.35
C GLY A 241 -9.46 -29.75 45.75
N THR A 242 -9.15 -28.98 46.78
CA THR A 242 -7.77 -28.88 47.30
C THR A 242 -7.34 -30.21 47.93
N LEU A 243 -6.13 -30.66 47.62
CA LEU A 243 -5.49 -31.82 48.27
C LEU A 243 -4.63 -31.36 49.44
N GLY A 244 -4.63 -32.13 50.53
CA GLY A 244 -3.72 -31.95 51.65
C GLY A 244 -2.94 -33.23 51.90
N LEU A 245 -1.62 -33.15 51.96
CA LEU A 245 -0.76 -34.21 52.46
C LEU A 245 -0.50 -33.94 53.94
N VAL A 246 -1.08 -34.78 54.78
CA VAL A 246 -1.03 -34.65 56.24
C VAL A 246 -0.60 -35.98 56.84
N GLU A 247 -0.02 -35.90 58.03
CA GLU A 247 0.33 -37.09 58.79
C GLU A 247 -0.93 -37.88 59.19
N LYS A 248 -0.83 -39.21 59.16
CA LYS A 248 -1.97 -40.07 59.48
C LYS A 248 -2.41 -39.86 60.93
N GLY A 249 -3.72 -39.77 61.15
CA GLY A 249 -4.33 -39.39 62.44
C GLY A 249 -4.52 -37.88 62.63
N LYS A 250 -3.98 -37.05 61.73
CA LYS A 250 -4.04 -35.57 61.80
C LYS A 250 -4.94 -34.96 60.73
N GLU A 251 -5.81 -35.75 60.12
CA GLU A 251 -6.58 -35.38 58.93
C GLU A 251 -7.53 -34.20 59.17
N PHE A 252 -8.09 -34.11 60.37
CA PHE A 252 -9.12 -33.13 60.74
C PHE A 252 -8.59 -31.93 61.53
N VAL A 253 -7.27 -31.74 61.54
CA VAL A 253 -6.65 -30.69 62.34
C VAL A 253 -6.75 -29.31 61.67
N GLU A 254 -7.37 -28.34 62.34
CA GLU A 254 -7.64 -26.99 61.80
C GLU A 254 -6.62 -25.92 62.20
N SER A 255 -5.78 -26.20 63.20
CA SER A 255 -4.72 -25.30 63.70
C SER A 255 -3.45 -26.06 64.07
N GLU A 256 -2.32 -25.37 64.04
CA GLU A 256 -1.03 -25.89 64.52
C GLU A 256 -1.09 -26.29 66.00
N ASP A 257 -1.82 -25.52 66.81
CA ASP A 257 -2.01 -25.84 68.22
C ASP A 257 -2.75 -27.17 68.39
N SER A 258 -3.85 -27.37 67.65
CA SER A 258 -4.63 -28.62 67.70
C SER A 258 -3.80 -29.81 67.19
N TYR A 259 -2.89 -29.57 66.25
CA TYR A 259 -1.96 -30.60 65.75
C TYR A 259 -1.02 -31.02 66.86
N LEU A 260 -0.33 -30.06 67.48
CA LEU A 260 0.61 -30.31 68.56
C LEU A 260 -0.07 -30.99 69.75
N SER A 261 -1.23 -30.48 70.17
CA SER A 261 -2.05 -31.06 71.24
C SER A 261 -2.39 -32.52 70.98
N LEU A 262 -2.85 -32.84 69.77
CA LEU A 262 -3.24 -34.20 69.40
C LEU A 262 -2.04 -35.14 69.31
N THR A 263 -0.89 -34.65 68.82
CA THR A 263 0.36 -35.42 68.73
C THR A 263 0.93 -35.75 70.10
N ILE A 264 0.98 -34.77 71.01
CA ILE A 264 1.40 -34.98 72.40
C ILE A 264 0.45 -35.98 73.08
N LEU A 265 -0.86 -35.82 72.93
CA LEU A 265 -1.86 -36.70 73.55
C LEU A 265 -1.72 -38.16 73.08
N GLU A 266 -1.63 -38.38 71.77
CA GLU A 266 -1.47 -39.72 71.20
C GLU A 266 -0.19 -40.39 71.71
N MET A 267 0.90 -39.61 71.83
CA MET A 267 2.16 -40.14 72.34
C MET A 267 2.08 -40.48 73.83
N ILE A 268 1.51 -39.59 74.66
CA ILE A 268 1.29 -39.85 76.08
C ILE A 268 0.40 -41.10 76.26
N THR A 269 -0.66 -41.22 75.48
CA THR A 269 -1.56 -42.38 75.52
C THR A 269 -0.83 -43.67 75.11
N SER A 270 0.05 -43.59 74.12
CA SER A 270 0.88 -44.71 73.68
C SER A 270 1.89 -45.13 74.76
N LEU A 271 2.52 -44.17 75.45
CA LEU A 271 3.47 -44.42 76.53
C LEU A 271 2.79 -45.09 77.73
N ASN A 272 1.58 -44.70 78.10
CA ASN A 272 0.85 -45.34 79.21
C ASN A 272 0.46 -46.79 78.92
N ASN A 273 0.29 -47.14 77.64
CA ASN A 273 -0.01 -48.50 77.24
C ASN A 273 1.25 -49.38 77.18
N ALA A 274 2.45 -48.78 77.23
CA ALA A 274 3.70 -49.51 77.29
C ALA A 274 4.00 -49.95 78.74
N SER A 275 4.38 -51.21 78.95
CA SER A 275 4.82 -51.68 80.27
C SER A 275 6.14 -51.00 80.66
N ASP A 276 6.27 -50.56 81.91
CA ASP A 276 7.42 -49.80 82.46
C ASP A 276 8.81 -50.40 82.15
N THR A 277 8.91 -51.71 81.88
CA THR A 277 10.20 -52.40 81.65
C THR A 277 10.70 -52.35 80.20
N TYR A 278 9.94 -51.81 79.24
CA TYR A 278 10.27 -51.88 77.81
C TYR A 278 9.94 -50.61 77.00
N ILE A 279 9.82 -49.44 77.63
CA ILE A 279 9.44 -48.19 76.94
C ILE A 279 10.34 -47.89 75.74
N LEU A 280 11.66 -48.08 75.85
CA LEU A 280 12.58 -47.82 74.74
C LEU A 280 12.34 -48.78 73.57
N ASN A 281 12.16 -50.08 73.83
CA ASN A 281 11.86 -51.07 72.78
C ASN A 281 10.50 -50.80 72.13
N PHE A 282 9.51 -50.38 72.92
CA PHE A 282 8.20 -49.98 72.41
C PHE A 282 8.32 -48.75 71.49
N LEU A 283 9.13 -47.77 71.86
CA LEU A 283 9.38 -46.58 71.04
C LEU A 283 10.24 -46.87 69.82
N GLU A 284 11.21 -47.78 69.88
CA GLU A 284 11.95 -48.24 68.70
C GLU A 284 11.04 -48.97 67.70
N GLU A 285 10.04 -49.72 68.18
CA GLU A 285 9.04 -50.37 67.33
C GLU A 285 8.04 -49.36 66.74
N LYS A 286 7.55 -48.42 67.54
CA LYS A 286 6.55 -47.41 67.13
C LYS A 286 7.11 -46.23 66.36
N CYS A 287 8.35 -45.85 66.65
CA CYS A 287 9.05 -44.71 66.09
C CYS A 287 10.35 -45.18 65.42
N PRO A 288 10.27 -45.97 64.34
CA PRO A 288 11.47 -46.50 63.69
C PRO A 288 12.36 -45.34 63.20
N ASN A 289 13.67 -45.51 63.39
CA ASN A 289 14.68 -44.46 63.18
C ASN A 289 14.43 -43.17 63.98
N HIS A 290 13.83 -43.28 65.17
CA HIS A 290 13.53 -42.15 66.05
C HIS A 290 12.43 -41.20 65.56
N TYR A 291 11.64 -41.57 64.55
CA TYR A 291 10.52 -40.75 64.06
C TYR A 291 9.19 -41.47 64.25
N CYS A 292 8.30 -40.87 65.02
CA CYS A 292 7.07 -41.51 65.46
C CYS A 292 5.95 -41.54 64.42
N ILE A 293 6.11 -40.81 63.32
CA ILE A 293 5.12 -40.73 62.26
C ILE A 293 5.80 -40.99 60.92
N ASN A 294 5.39 -42.08 60.27
CA ASN A 294 5.94 -42.50 58.97
C ASN A 294 4.86 -42.76 57.91
N GLU A 295 3.58 -42.66 58.28
CA GLU A 295 2.45 -42.82 57.37
C GLU A 295 1.75 -41.49 57.15
N PHE A 296 1.29 -41.27 55.93
CA PHE A 296 0.60 -40.04 55.54
C PHE A 296 -0.80 -40.35 55.01
N SER A 297 -1.73 -39.45 55.29
CA SER A 297 -3.05 -39.44 54.72
C SER A 297 -3.15 -38.32 53.69
N VAL A 298 -3.86 -38.58 52.61
CA VAL A 298 -4.21 -37.58 51.60
C VAL A 298 -5.65 -37.20 51.84
N ILE A 299 -5.86 -35.94 52.22
CA ILE A 299 -7.17 -35.34 52.39
C ILE A 299 -7.56 -34.57 51.12
N ASN A 300 -8.86 -34.49 50.86
CA ASN A 300 -9.43 -33.64 49.83
C ASN A 300 -10.56 -32.83 50.42
N ILE A 301 -10.57 -31.53 50.14
CA ILE A 301 -11.66 -30.65 50.56
C ILE A 301 -12.83 -30.87 49.60
N GLN A 302 -13.96 -31.37 50.09
CA GLN A 302 -15.18 -31.58 49.31
C GLN A 302 -16.36 -31.02 50.09
N GLU A 303 -17.16 -30.16 49.45
CA GLU A 303 -18.31 -29.50 50.08
C GLU A 303 -17.89 -28.71 51.34
N LYS A 304 -16.70 -28.10 51.28
CA LYS A 304 -16.01 -27.40 52.38
C LYS A 304 -15.70 -28.29 53.59
N GLN A 305 -15.71 -29.61 53.42
CA GLN A 305 -15.34 -30.58 54.45
C GLN A 305 -14.10 -31.36 54.04
N ARG A 306 -13.28 -31.72 55.01
CA ARG A 306 -12.12 -32.59 54.79
C ARG A 306 -12.58 -34.04 54.67
N LYS A 307 -12.24 -34.71 53.57
CA LYS A 307 -12.47 -36.14 53.38
C LYS A 307 -11.15 -36.84 53.13
N ILE A 308 -10.93 -37.98 53.78
CA ILE A 308 -9.74 -38.81 53.55
C ILE A 308 -9.95 -39.56 52.23
N VAL A 309 -9.10 -39.24 51.25
CA VAL A 309 -9.21 -39.79 49.88
C VAL A 309 -8.11 -40.77 49.55
N GLY A 310 -6.99 -40.75 50.27
CA GLY A 310 -5.90 -41.70 50.09
C GLY A 310 -5.03 -41.84 51.33
N SER A 311 -4.14 -42.83 51.32
CA SER A 311 -3.10 -43.01 52.33
C SER A 311 -1.80 -43.50 51.69
N ILE A 312 -0.67 -43.17 52.30
CA ILE A 312 0.66 -43.59 51.92
C ILE A 312 1.20 -44.47 53.02
N VAL A 313 1.27 -45.77 52.74
CA VAL A 313 1.71 -46.81 53.67
C VAL A 313 2.78 -47.61 52.96
N GLU A 314 3.91 -47.84 53.64
CA GLU A 314 5.06 -48.59 53.10
C GLU A 314 5.57 -48.08 51.73
N GLY A 315 5.50 -46.76 51.52
CA GLY A 315 5.98 -46.13 50.29
C GLY A 315 5.05 -46.28 49.07
N ASN A 316 3.82 -46.75 49.26
CA ASN A 316 2.83 -46.89 48.18
C ASN A 316 1.61 -45.99 48.42
N PHE A 317 1.12 -45.33 47.36
CA PHE A 317 -0.13 -44.57 47.38
C PHE A 317 -1.34 -45.50 47.24
N LYS A 318 -2.27 -45.45 48.21
CA LYS A 318 -3.54 -46.19 48.19
C LYS A 318 -4.71 -45.21 48.15
N LEU A 319 -5.48 -45.22 47.06
CA LEU A 319 -6.71 -44.44 46.94
C LEU A 319 -7.84 -45.12 47.76
N LEU A 320 -8.47 -44.36 48.65
CA LEU A 320 -9.54 -44.82 49.55
C LEU A 320 -10.92 -44.34 49.10
N SER A 321 -11.02 -43.13 48.51
CA SER A 321 -12.27 -42.59 47.99
C SER A 321 -12.01 -41.66 46.79
N SER A 322 -13.08 -41.25 46.09
CA SER A 322 -12.93 -40.43 44.89
C SER A 322 -12.43 -39.02 45.23
N ILE A 323 -11.48 -38.54 44.45
CA ILE A 323 -10.93 -37.18 44.55
C ILE A 323 -11.74 -36.25 43.66
N VAL A 324 -11.98 -35.04 44.18
CA VAL A 324 -12.47 -33.90 43.42
C VAL A 324 -11.34 -32.88 43.36
N PHE A 325 -11.25 -32.15 42.26
CA PHE A 325 -10.30 -31.06 42.02
C PHE A 325 -11.05 -29.74 41.86
N PRO A 326 -10.37 -28.58 41.96
CA PRO A 326 -10.98 -27.27 41.73
C PRO A 326 -11.89 -27.25 40.50
N GLY A 327 -13.00 -26.51 40.59
CA GLY A 327 -14.07 -26.55 39.59
C GLY A 327 -14.98 -27.78 39.66
N ASN A 328 -14.94 -28.55 40.75
CA ASN A 328 -15.70 -29.78 40.96
C ASN A 328 -15.40 -30.89 39.93
N SER A 329 -14.17 -30.91 39.42
CA SER A 329 -13.75 -31.91 38.43
C SER A 329 -13.33 -33.22 39.11
N LYS A 330 -13.68 -34.35 38.50
CA LYS A 330 -13.16 -35.67 38.88
C LYS A 330 -11.95 -36.10 38.04
N LYS A 331 -11.58 -35.30 37.04
CA LYS A 331 -10.43 -35.57 36.19
C LYS A 331 -9.19 -35.13 36.93
N ILE A 332 -8.19 -36.01 36.99
CA ILE A 332 -6.87 -35.66 37.50
C ILE A 332 -6.33 -34.52 36.61
N PRO A 333 -5.99 -33.35 37.20
CA PRO A 333 -5.29 -32.29 36.50
C PRO A 333 -4.02 -32.87 35.91
N ILE A 334 -3.85 -32.79 34.60
CA ILE A 334 -2.58 -33.13 33.96
C ILE A 334 -1.91 -31.81 33.67
N SER A 335 -0.58 -31.76 33.81
CA SER A 335 0.27 -30.74 33.18
C SER A 335 -0.24 -30.45 31.77
N GLN A 336 -0.94 -29.34 31.61
CA GLN A 336 -1.46 -28.91 30.32
C GLN A 336 -1.20 -27.42 30.22
N LYS A 337 -0.70 -27.01 29.05
CA LYS A 337 -0.53 -25.61 28.73
C LYS A 337 -1.81 -24.85 29.05
N LYS A 338 -1.72 -23.80 29.85
CA LYS A 338 -2.88 -23.01 30.24
C LYS A 338 -3.57 -22.45 29.01
N VAL A 339 -4.88 -22.66 28.94
CA VAL A 339 -5.68 -22.21 27.81
C VAL A 339 -6.01 -20.72 27.96
N LEU A 340 -5.55 -19.92 27.01
CA LEU A 340 -5.91 -18.51 26.88
C LEU A 340 -6.94 -18.34 25.78
N TYR A 341 -8.04 -17.65 26.09
CA TYR A 341 -9.09 -17.38 25.13
C TYR A 341 -8.95 -15.96 24.58
N PHE A 342 -9.20 -15.81 23.29
CA PHE A 342 -9.54 -14.54 22.67
C PHE A 342 -10.77 -14.76 21.80
N SER A 343 -11.48 -13.68 21.47
CA SER A 343 -12.73 -13.79 20.72
C SER A 343 -12.65 -13.09 19.37
N ALA A 344 -13.50 -13.50 18.43
CA ALA A 344 -13.64 -12.82 17.14
C ALA A 344 -15.11 -12.70 16.73
N SER A 345 -15.47 -11.56 16.17
CA SER A 345 -16.72 -11.38 15.44
C SER A 345 -16.54 -11.87 14.00
N ASP A 346 -16.59 -13.19 13.83
CA ASP A 346 -16.38 -13.87 12.54
C ASP A 346 -17.57 -14.70 12.07
N GLY A 347 -18.73 -14.49 12.70
CA GLY A 347 -19.96 -15.10 12.25
C GLY A 347 -20.39 -14.65 10.86
N THR A 348 -21.29 -15.46 10.29
CA THR A 348 -21.74 -15.34 8.91
C THR A 348 -23.15 -14.79 8.80
N THR A 349 -23.73 -14.25 9.87
CA THR A 349 -25.15 -13.88 9.89
C THR A 349 -25.32 -12.39 10.22
N ASP A 350 -26.01 -11.69 9.33
CA ASP A 350 -26.48 -10.33 9.57
C ASP A 350 -27.88 -10.32 10.23
N PRO A 351 -28.28 -9.18 10.84
CA PRO A 351 -29.60 -9.04 11.45
C PRO A 351 -30.72 -9.49 10.50
N GLY A 352 -31.63 -10.34 10.98
CA GLY A 352 -32.68 -10.95 10.17
C GLY A 352 -32.31 -12.28 9.50
N GLY A 353 -31.11 -12.82 9.76
CA GLY A 353 -30.70 -14.15 9.28
C GLY A 353 -30.07 -14.13 7.88
N VAL A 354 -29.62 -12.97 7.40
CA VAL A 354 -29.03 -12.84 6.06
C VAL A 354 -27.61 -13.40 6.08
N PRO A 355 -27.28 -14.41 5.26
CA PRO A 355 -25.95 -15.01 5.27
C PRO A 355 -24.92 -14.13 4.57
N TYR A 356 -23.73 -14.02 5.16
CA TYR A 356 -22.55 -13.35 4.63
C TYR A 356 -21.32 -14.27 4.76
N ALA A 357 -21.25 -15.26 3.87
CA ALA A 357 -20.30 -16.38 3.98
C ALA A 357 -18.81 -15.97 3.86
N SER A 358 -18.50 -14.81 3.27
CA SER A 358 -17.13 -14.36 3.04
C SER A 358 -16.32 -14.20 4.32
N VAL A 359 -16.95 -13.82 5.45
CA VAL A 359 -16.27 -13.64 6.74
C VAL A 359 -15.64 -14.93 7.23
N ALA A 360 -16.37 -16.06 7.12
CA ALA A 360 -15.86 -17.36 7.52
C ALA A 360 -14.63 -17.77 6.69
N VAL A 361 -14.54 -17.36 5.42
CA VAL A 361 -13.37 -17.62 4.58
C VAL A 361 -12.17 -16.78 5.04
N PHE A 362 -12.39 -15.53 5.45
CA PHE A 362 -11.32 -14.68 6.00
C PHE A 362 -10.82 -15.19 7.35
N ALA A 363 -11.74 -15.65 8.21
CA ALA A 363 -11.43 -16.20 9.53
C ALA A 363 -10.56 -17.46 9.51
N ARG A 364 -10.45 -18.15 8.36
CA ARG A 364 -9.50 -19.27 8.18
C ARG A 364 -8.06 -18.88 8.49
N GLY A 365 -7.68 -17.64 8.20
CA GLY A 365 -6.37 -17.11 8.55
C GLY A 365 -6.15 -17.05 10.07
N LEU A 366 -7.21 -16.74 10.82
CA LEU A 366 -7.17 -16.71 12.27
C LEU A 366 -7.01 -18.12 12.86
N THR A 367 -7.74 -19.10 12.33
CA THR A 367 -7.58 -20.51 12.72
C THR A 367 -6.15 -20.99 12.48
N LEU A 368 -5.53 -20.60 11.35
CA LEU A 368 -4.14 -20.93 11.07
C LEU A 368 -3.18 -20.23 12.03
N ALA A 369 -3.38 -18.96 12.37
CA ALA A 369 -2.55 -18.26 13.36
C ALA A 369 -2.59 -18.96 14.73
N VAL A 370 -3.77 -19.37 15.20
CA VAL A 370 -3.92 -20.13 16.45
C VAL A 370 -3.16 -21.46 16.38
N LYS A 371 -3.24 -22.17 15.25
CA LYS A 371 -2.52 -23.42 15.04
C LYS A 371 -0.99 -23.21 15.06
N ASP A 372 -0.51 -22.18 14.36
CA ASP A 372 0.92 -21.86 14.25
C ASP A 372 1.49 -21.41 15.61
N ILE A 373 0.75 -20.62 16.38
CA ILE A 373 1.13 -20.26 17.76
C ILE A 373 1.20 -21.51 18.65
N ASN A 374 0.17 -22.35 18.63
CA ASN A 374 0.11 -23.55 19.49
C ASN A 374 1.13 -24.62 19.14
N SER A 375 1.61 -24.66 17.88
CA SER A 375 2.61 -25.62 17.41
C SER A 375 4.03 -25.06 17.38
N GLY A 376 4.19 -23.73 17.44
CA GLY A 376 5.48 -23.05 17.45
C GLY A 376 6.21 -23.21 18.78
N GLN A 377 7.54 -23.31 18.73
CA GLN A 377 8.38 -23.42 19.93
C GLN A 377 8.72 -22.07 20.57
N ASN A 378 8.38 -20.93 19.96
CA ASN A 378 8.93 -19.61 20.35
C ASN A 378 7.89 -18.55 20.77
N ILE A 379 6.59 -18.87 20.76
CA ILE A 379 5.52 -17.94 21.15
C ILE A 379 4.60 -18.69 22.09
N LEU A 380 4.37 -18.15 23.30
CA LEU A 380 3.48 -18.73 24.29
C LEU A 380 3.83 -20.20 24.65
N GLU A 381 5.10 -20.48 24.96
CA GLU A 381 5.62 -21.83 25.21
C GLU A 381 4.77 -22.64 26.19
N ASN A 382 4.29 -22.02 27.28
CA ASN A 382 3.52 -22.67 28.35
C ASN A 382 1.99 -22.51 28.22
N PHE A 383 1.51 -21.94 27.11
CA PHE A 383 0.09 -21.64 26.93
C PHE A 383 -0.47 -22.23 25.64
N GLN A 384 -1.78 -22.45 25.65
CA GLN A 384 -2.54 -22.81 24.45
C GLN A 384 -3.53 -21.70 24.15
N LEU A 385 -3.45 -21.12 22.96
CA LEU A 385 -4.42 -20.14 22.50
C LEU A 385 -5.67 -20.86 21.95
N LYS A 386 -6.87 -20.39 22.34
CA LYS A 386 -8.16 -20.82 21.77
C LYS A 386 -8.99 -19.61 21.36
N LEU A 387 -9.78 -19.81 20.31
CA LEU A 387 -10.65 -18.80 19.71
C LEU A 387 -12.11 -19.06 20.08
N ASN A 388 -12.79 -18.04 20.57
CA ASN A 388 -14.24 -18.01 20.74
C ASN A 388 -14.89 -17.20 19.61
N HIS A 389 -15.83 -17.83 18.92
CA HIS A 389 -16.51 -17.26 17.75
C HIS A 389 -17.80 -16.56 18.18
N PHE A 390 -18.03 -15.36 17.63
CA PHE A 390 -19.24 -14.56 17.86
C PHE A 390 -19.91 -14.20 16.53
N ASP A 391 -21.21 -14.48 16.43
CA ASP A 391 -22.04 -14.14 15.27
C ASP A 391 -22.95 -12.94 15.58
N CYS A 392 -22.32 -11.79 15.80
CA CYS A 392 -22.99 -10.57 16.25
C CYS A 392 -23.18 -9.53 15.12
N GLY A 393 -23.18 -9.99 13.87
CA GLY A 393 -23.33 -9.15 12.67
C GLY A 393 -22.05 -9.11 11.83
N ALA A 394 -22.19 -9.39 10.53
CA ALA A 394 -21.08 -9.50 9.60
C ALA A 394 -20.84 -8.19 8.84
N SER A 395 -21.88 -7.69 8.18
CA SER A 395 -21.83 -6.50 7.32
C SER A 395 -22.70 -5.34 7.80
N VAL A 396 -23.79 -5.63 8.52
CA VAL A 396 -24.73 -4.62 9.02
C VAL A 396 -24.77 -4.62 10.54
N TYR A 397 -24.65 -3.44 11.14
CA TYR A 397 -24.79 -3.27 12.58
C TYR A 397 -26.24 -3.05 12.99
N ASN A 398 -26.74 -3.88 13.89
CA ASN A 398 -27.96 -3.64 14.64
C ASN A 398 -27.67 -3.74 16.15
N ALA A 399 -27.95 -2.67 16.89
CA ALA A 399 -27.58 -2.57 18.30
C ALA A 399 -28.24 -3.63 19.19
N ALA A 400 -29.53 -3.94 18.97
CA ALA A 400 -30.25 -4.94 19.77
C ALA A 400 -29.74 -6.35 19.47
N PHE A 401 -29.50 -6.66 18.20
CA PHE A 401 -28.94 -7.94 17.76
C PHE A 401 -27.55 -8.18 18.33
N ALA A 402 -26.64 -7.22 18.17
CA ALA A 402 -25.28 -7.33 18.68
C ALA A 402 -25.23 -7.40 20.21
N LEU A 403 -26.04 -6.59 20.92
CA LEU A 403 -26.08 -6.60 22.38
C LEU A 403 -26.57 -7.96 22.91
N ASN A 404 -27.67 -8.49 22.36
CA ASN A 404 -28.20 -9.80 22.76
C ASN A 404 -27.21 -10.94 22.47
N CYS A 405 -26.51 -10.86 21.33
CA CYS A 405 -25.47 -11.82 20.96
C CYS A 405 -24.32 -11.84 21.99
N PHE A 406 -23.75 -10.68 22.32
CA PHE A 406 -22.67 -10.60 23.31
C PHE A 406 -23.15 -10.88 24.74
N GLU A 407 -24.37 -10.49 25.11
CA GLU A 407 -24.90 -10.72 26.44
C GLU A 407 -25.07 -12.21 26.77
N LYS A 408 -25.54 -13.00 25.79
CA LYS A 408 -25.72 -14.46 25.93
C LYS A 408 -24.42 -15.19 26.29
N ASP A 409 -23.30 -14.74 25.72
CA ASP A 409 -22.00 -15.40 25.81
C ASP A 409 -20.93 -14.46 26.36
N LYS A 410 -21.32 -13.50 27.23
CA LYS A 410 -20.44 -12.43 27.73
C LYS A 410 -19.18 -12.95 28.43
N ASP A 411 -19.32 -14.08 29.13
CA ASP A 411 -18.22 -14.73 29.86
C ASP A 411 -17.23 -15.46 28.94
N LYS A 412 -17.55 -15.57 27.64
CA LYS A 412 -16.67 -16.14 26.59
C LYS A 412 -15.87 -15.07 25.84
N VAL A 413 -16.08 -13.78 26.12
CA VAL A 413 -15.21 -12.73 25.56
C VAL A 413 -13.83 -12.90 26.21
N GLY A 414 -12.83 -13.21 25.38
CA GLY A 414 -11.49 -13.51 25.86
C GLY A 414 -10.66 -12.25 26.16
N LEU A 415 -9.34 -12.43 26.25
CA LEU A 415 -8.39 -11.37 26.60
C LEU A 415 -8.36 -10.21 25.59
N ALA A 416 -8.67 -10.50 24.33
CA ALA A 416 -8.79 -9.53 23.24
C ALA A 416 -9.92 -9.94 22.30
N HIS A 417 -10.43 -8.98 21.52
CA HIS A 417 -11.52 -9.20 20.57
C HIS A 417 -11.16 -8.75 19.15
N ILE A 418 -11.20 -9.66 18.18
CA ILE A 418 -11.07 -9.32 16.75
C ILE A 418 -12.43 -8.89 16.23
N THR A 419 -12.49 -7.69 15.68
CA THR A 419 -13.72 -7.08 15.19
C THR A 419 -14.14 -7.61 13.82
N ALA A 420 -15.43 -7.44 13.49
CA ALA A 420 -15.98 -7.77 12.19
C ALA A 420 -15.33 -6.92 11.05
N PRO A 421 -15.36 -7.40 9.79
CA PRO A 421 -14.59 -6.79 8.72
C PRO A 421 -15.12 -5.41 8.27
N MET A 422 -16.40 -5.12 8.50
CA MET A 422 -16.99 -3.83 8.15
C MET A 422 -16.82 -2.80 9.27
N THR A 423 -16.55 -1.55 8.91
CA THR A 423 -16.32 -0.46 9.88
C THR A 423 -17.52 -0.26 10.82
N ALA A 424 -18.75 -0.32 10.29
CA ALA A 424 -19.97 -0.12 11.07
C ALA A 424 -20.18 -1.24 12.11
N THR A 425 -19.92 -2.50 11.75
CA THR A 425 -20.05 -3.64 12.67
C THR A 425 -18.91 -3.67 13.69
N ALA A 426 -17.69 -3.31 13.30
CA ALA A 426 -16.57 -3.16 14.23
C ALA A 426 -16.83 -2.09 15.30
N PHE A 427 -17.30 -0.91 14.87
CA PHE A 427 -17.74 0.16 15.77
C PHE A 427 -18.88 -0.31 16.69
N GLY A 428 -19.87 -0.98 16.11
CA GLY A 428 -20.99 -1.55 16.83
C GLY A 428 -20.61 -2.56 17.91
N ALA A 429 -19.68 -3.47 17.61
CA ALA A 429 -19.18 -4.45 18.56
C ALA A 429 -18.51 -3.78 19.77
N MET A 430 -17.66 -2.77 19.54
CA MET A 430 -17.02 -2.00 20.61
C MET A 430 -18.03 -1.30 21.52
N ILE A 431 -19.09 -0.72 20.94
CA ILE A 431 -20.15 -0.08 21.73
C ILE A 431 -20.94 -1.11 22.54
N SER A 432 -21.31 -2.23 21.94
CA SER A 432 -22.08 -3.28 22.62
C SER A 432 -21.30 -3.87 23.80
N LEU A 433 -20.01 -4.17 23.63
CA LEU A 433 -19.17 -4.70 24.70
C LEU A 433 -18.92 -3.66 25.80
N LYS A 434 -18.70 -2.39 25.45
CA LYS A 434 -18.61 -1.31 26.44
C LYS A 434 -19.89 -1.16 27.27
N LYS A 435 -21.07 -1.32 26.65
CA LYS A 435 -22.37 -1.31 27.37
C LYS A 435 -22.52 -2.48 28.35
N LEU A 436 -21.87 -3.60 28.07
CA LEU A 436 -21.83 -4.78 28.95
C LEU A 436 -20.71 -4.67 30.02
N ASN A 437 -20.06 -3.51 30.17
CA ASN A 437 -18.90 -3.28 31.03
C ASN A 437 -17.72 -4.23 30.72
N ILE A 438 -17.53 -4.57 29.44
CA ILE A 438 -16.40 -5.36 28.97
C ILE A 438 -15.40 -4.43 28.28
N THR A 439 -14.19 -4.38 28.85
CA THR A 439 -13.07 -3.60 28.30
C THR A 439 -11.96 -4.58 27.94
N VAL A 440 -11.65 -4.69 26.65
CA VAL A 440 -10.58 -5.52 26.10
C VAL A 440 -9.94 -4.79 24.92
N PRO A 441 -8.70 -5.10 24.53
CA PRO A 441 -8.14 -4.65 23.27
C PRO A 441 -8.97 -5.17 22.09
N TYR A 442 -9.29 -4.27 21.16
CA TYR A 442 -10.05 -4.54 19.94
C TYR A 442 -9.13 -4.49 18.73
N ILE A 443 -9.07 -5.59 17.97
CA ILE A 443 -8.20 -5.69 16.79
C ILE A 443 -9.04 -5.68 15.51
N GLY A 444 -8.80 -4.69 14.65
CA GLY A 444 -9.34 -4.62 13.31
C GLY A 444 -8.48 -5.36 12.30
N ALA A 445 -9.01 -6.42 11.69
CA ALA A 445 -8.28 -7.14 10.64
C ALA A 445 -8.42 -6.44 9.28
N VAL A 446 -9.66 -6.09 8.88
CA VAL A 446 -9.98 -5.64 7.50
C VAL A 446 -10.53 -4.22 7.44
N ASN A 447 -11.28 -3.81 8.45
CA ASN A 447 -11.95 -2.52 8.51
C ASN A 447 -11.01 -1.31 8.29
N SER A 448 -11.35 -0.49 7.31
CA SER A 448 -10.47 0.56 6.81
C SER A 448 -11.02 1.98 7.04
N GLY A 449 -12.14 2.15 7.75
CA GLY A 449 -12.74 3.47 7.99
C GLY A 449 -11.74 4.46 8.62
N PRO A 450 -11.57 5.68 8.08
CA PRO A 450 -10.64 6.68 8.62
C PRO A 450 -11.02 7.17 10.02
N GLU A 451 -12.30 7.09 10.38
CA GLU A 451 -12.80 7.47 11.71
C GLU A 451 -12.21 6.62 12.84
N LEU A 452 -11.84 5.36 12.55
CA LEU A 452 -11.29 4.43 13.53
C LEU A 452 -9.83 4.75 13.91
N SER A 453 -9.16 5.66 13.20
CA SER A 453 -7.80 6.13 13.52
C SER A 453 -7.73 6.95 14.82
N ASN A 454 -8.85 7.46 15.33
CA ASN A 454 -8.90 8.35 16.50
C ASN A 454 -8.70 7.58 17.82
N THR A 455 -7.52 7.72 18.42
CA THR A 455 -7.13 7.09 19.70
C THR A 455 -7.95 7.61 20.89
N THR A 456 -8.45 8.84 20.85
CA THR A 456 -9.26 9.42 21.93
C THR A 456 -10.68 8.84 21.92
N ALA A 457 -11.26 8.65 20.73
CA ALA A 457 -12.57 8.04 20.58
C ALA A 457 -12.52 6.52 20.82
N TYR A 458 -11.43 5.87 20.38
CA TYR A 458 -11.27 4.41 20.43
C TYR A 458 -9.90 4.04 21.06
N PRO A 459 -9.74 4.21 22.39
CA PRO A 459 -8.44 4.01 23.06
C PRO A 459 -7.95 2.57 23.09
N TYR A 460 -8.86 1.59 23.09
CA TYR A 460 -8.54 0.15 23.07
C TYR A 460 -8.51 -0.44 21.67
N TYR A 461 -8.63 0.38 20.62
CA TYR A 461 -8.70 -0.11 19.25
C TYR A 461 -7.34 -0.02 18.55
N SER A 462 -6.98 -1.06 17.80
CA SER A 462 -5.84 -1.08 16.89
C SER A 462 -6.20 -1.91 15.65
N ARG A 463 -5.60 -1.62 14.50
CA ARG A 463 -5.87 -2.40 13.27
C ARG A 463 -4.63 -2.78 12.49
N ILE A 464 -4.73 -3.92 11.82
CA ILE A 464 -3.72 -4.52 10.92
C ILE A 464 -3.87 -3.97 9.50
N SER A 465 -5.10 -3.67 9.10
CA SER A 465 -5.40 -3.02 7.81
C SER A 465 -4.92 -1.57 7.82
N LEU A 466 -4.59 -1.07 6.64
CA LEU A 466 -4.39 0.37 6.46
C LEU A 466 -5.74 1.12 6.45
N PRO A 467 -5.76 2.39 6.91
CA PRO A 467 -6.89 3.27 6.65
C PRO A 467 -7.16 3.38 5.15
N SER A 468 -8.42 3.48 4.76
CA SER A 468 -8.80 3.76 3.37
C SER A 468 -8.27 5.13 2.94
N SER A 469 -8.19 6.10 3.86
CA SER A 469 -7.55 7.41 3.60
C SER A 469 -6.11 7.27 3.08
N TRP A 470 -5.34 6.32 3.60
CA TRP A 470 -3.99 6.03 3.11
C TRP A 470 -4.00 5.38 1.74
N ALA A 471 -4.92 4.44 1.49
CA ALA A 471 -5.03 3.82 0.17
C ALA A 471 -5.38 4.86 -0.90
N TYR A 472 -6.29 5.80 -0.59
CA TYR A 472 -6.67 6.89 -1.49
C TYR A 472 -5.53 7.87 -1.73
N THR A 473 -4.71 8.19 -0.72
CA THR A 473 -3.56 9.10 -0.91
C THR A 473 -2.46 8.47 -1.76
N GLN A 474 -2.33 7.13 -1.80
CA GLN A 474 -1.31 6.50 -2.63
C GLN A 474 -1.61 6.57 -4.13
N ILE A 475 -2.89 6.64 -4.55
CA ILE A 475 -3.23 6.70 -5.98
C ILE A 475 -2.54 7.90 -6.66
N PRO A 476 -2.74 9.16 -6.22
CA PRO A 476 -2.10 10.31 -6.88
C PRO A 476 -0.57 10.26 -6.78
N ILE A 477 -0.02 9.75 -5.67
CA ILE A 477 1.44 9.63 -5.50
C ILE A 477 2.01 8.66 -6.55
N ILE A 478 1.42 7.48 -6.70
CA ILE A 478 1.85 6.48 -7.69
C ILE A 478 1.69 7.04 -9.11
N LEU A 479 0.56 7.69 -9.42
CA LEU A 479 0.35 8.31 -10.74
C LEU A 479 1.41 9.37 -11.06
N LYS A 480 1.78 10.20 -10.08
CA LYS A 480 2.84 11.21 -10.25
C LYS A 480 4.20 10.56 -10.50
N VAL A 481 4.53 9.49 -9.76
CA VAL A 481 5.77 8.72 -9.96
C VAL A 481 5.80 8.06 -11.35
N MET A 482 4.65 7.61 -11.85
CA MET A 482 4.51 7.10 -13.22
C MET A 482 4.54 8.22 -14.27
N GLY A 483 4.54 9.48 -13.86
CA GLY A 483 4.68 10.66 -14.72
C GLY A 483 3.37 11.07 -15.40
N TRP A 484 2.24 10.89 -14.73
CA TRP A 484 0.95 11.41 -15.13
C TRP A 484 0.52 12.55 -14.19
N GLU A 485 -0.11 13.56 -14.75
CA GLU A 485 -0.38 14.85 -14.11
C GLU A 485 -1.85 15.27 -14.18
N SER A 486 -2.70 14.56 -14.93
CA SER A 486 -4.13 14.83 -15.05
C SER A 486 -5.00 13.58 -14.88
N ILE A 487 -6.06 13.68 -14.10
CA ILE A 487 -7.03 12.60 -13.84
C ILE A 487 -8.47 13.12 -13.81
N ALA A 488 -9.44 12.22 -13.98
CA ALA A 488 -10.80 12.41 -13.52
C ALA A 488 -11.09 11.57 -12.27
N ILE A 489 -12.02 12.06 -11.44
CA ILE A 489 -12.49 11.34 -10.26
C ILE A 489 -14.02 11.29 -10.31
N LEU A 490 -14.56 10.08 -10.17
CA LEU A 490 -15.98 9.87 -9.90
C LEU A 490 -16.10 9.14 -8.57
N TYR A 491 -17.02 9.58 -7.72
CA TYR A 491 -17.22 8.98 -6.40
C TYR A 491 -18.69 8.85 -6.03
N GLN A 492 -18.99 7.86 -5.21
CA GLN A 492 -20.29 7.66 -4.60
C GLN A 492 -20.54 8.72 -3.53
N ASN A 493 -21.63 9.48 -3.63
CA ASN A 493 -21.97 10.57 -2.72
C ASN A 493 -22.57 10.05 -1.40
N ASP A 494 -21.80 9.21 -0.70
CA ASP A 494 -22.03 8.76 0.65
C ASP A 494 -20.84 9.15 1.56
N ILE A 495 -20.86 8.71 2.82
CA ILE A 495 -19.82 9.01 3.80
C ILE A 495 -18.44 8.50 3.33
N SER A 496 -18.39 7.30 2.75
CA SER A 496 -17.15 6.65 2.33
C SER A 496 -16.55 7.32 1.09
N GLY A 497 -17.36 7.53 0.05
CA GLY A 497 -16.91 8.13 -1.19
C GLY A 497 -16.59 9.62 -1.03
N SER A 498 -17.33 10.35 -0.19
CA SER A 498 -17.00 11.75 0.11
C SER A 498 -15.68 11.89 0.88
N ALA A 499 -15.43 11.00 1.84
CA ALA A 499 -14.15 10.96 2.55
C ALA A 499 -13.00 10.61 1.59
N ALA A 500 -13.19 9.63 0.71
CA ALA A 500 -12.20 9.27 -0.30
C ALA A 500 -11.85 10.44 -1.22
N PHE A 501 -12.88 11.13 -1.73
CA PHE A 501 -12.71 12.31 -2.57
C PHE A 501 -11.95 13.42 -1.82
N TYR A 502 -12.25 13.67 -0.55
CA TYR A 502 -11.52 14.65 0.27
C TYR A 502 -10.01 14.35 0.30
N TYR A 503 -9.61 13.11 0.60
CA TYR A 503 -8.21 12.72 0.66
C TYR A 503 -7.53 12.71 -0.73
N LEU A 504 -8.23 12.25 -1.77
CA LEU A 504 -7.75 12.32 -3.15
C LEU A 504 -7.51 13.76 -3.59
N ASN A 505 -8.47 14.65 -3.36
CA ASN A 505 -8.39 16.05 -3.76
C ASN A 505 -7.22 16.78 -3.08
N GLN A 506 -7.05 16.58 -1.76
CA GLN A 506 -5.90 17.14 -1.05
C GLN A 506 -4.56 16.60 -1.57
N THR A 507 -4.49 15.32 -1.85
CA THR A 507 -3.23 14.70 -2.31
C THR A 507 -2.91 15.10 -3.75
N CYS A 508 -3.92 15.18 -4.62
CA CYS A 508 -3.75 15.70 -5.99
C CYS A 508 -3.22 17.14 -5.96
N ALA A 509 -3.78 18.00 -5.11
CA ALA A 509 -3.29 19.37 -4.93
C ALA A 509 -1.83 19.40 -4.46
N LYS A 510 -1.44 18.55 -3.50
CA LYS A 510 -0.06 18.45 -3.01
C LYS A 510 0.93 17.93 -4.06
N GLN A 511 0.49 17.03 -4.94
CA GLN A 511 1.33 16.41 -5.98
C GLN A 511 1.31 17.16 -7.32
N ASN A 512 0.62 18.31 -7.39
CA ASN A 512 0.36 19.05 -8.64
C ASN A 512 -0.28 18.16 -9.72
N ILE A 513 -1.27 17.35 -9.34
CA ILE A 513 -2.12 16.60 -10.26
C ILE A 513 -3.44 17.36 -10.44
N LYS A 514 -3.81 17.64 -11.69
CA LYS A 514 -5.05 18.32 -12.07
C LYS A 514 -6.21 17.32 -12.11
N ILE A 515 -7.28 17.61 -11.36
CA ILE A 515 -8.57 16.91 -11.52
C ILE A 515 -9.37 17.66 -12.58
N VAL A 516 -9.67 17.00 -13.71
CA VAL A 516 -10.17 17.67 -14.91
C VAL A 516 -11.68 17.90 -14.88
N ASN A 517 -12.46 17.00 -14.27
CA ASN A 517 -13.90 17.12 -14.18
C ASN A 517 -14.36 17.93 -12.95
N GLU A 518 -15.41 18.72 -13.12
CA GLU A 518 -16.08 19.53 -12.10
C GLU A 518 -17.17 18.72 -11.39
N HIS A 519 -18.06 18.04 -12.13
CA HIS A 519 -19.08 17.17 -11.54
C HIS A 519 -18.50 15.78 -11.25
N ARG A 520 -18.66 15.31 -10.01
CA ARG A 520 -17.91 14.14 -9.48
C ARG A 520 -18.77 13.15 -8.69
N GLY A 521 -19.72 13.66 -7.90
CA GLY A 521 -20.53 12.86 -6.98
C GLY A 521 -21.78 12.28 -7.63
N ILE A 522 -22.01 10.97 -7.46
CA ILE A 522 -23.22 10.27 -7.90
C ILE A 522 -23.88 9.61 -6.67
N PRO A 523 -25.21 9.69 -6.48
CA PRO A 523 -25.88 9.08 -5.32
C PRO A 523 -25.65 7.56 -5.20
N PRO A 524 -25.66 7.02 -3.96
CA PRO A 524 -25.51 5.59 -3.72
C PRO A 524 -26.78 4.79 -4.08
N LEU A 525 -26.67 3.46 -4.18
CA LEU A 525 -27.79 2.51 -4.32
C LEU A 525 -28.63 2.71 -5.58
N LEU A 526 -28.00 3.16 -6.67
CA LEU A 526 -28.66 3.28 -7.96
C LEU A 526 -28.57 1.95 -8.71
N ASP A 527 -29.70 1.50 -9.24
CA ASP A 527 -29.72 0.43 -10.22
C ASP A 527 -29.23 0.93 -11.59
N ARG A 528 -29.16 0.02 -12.55
CA ARG A 528 -28.66 0.30 -13.90
C ARG A 528 -29.46 1.42 -14.60
N GLU A 529 -30.77 1.49 -14.41
CA GLU A 529 -31.62 2.54 -15.00
C GLU A 529 -31.46 3.88 -14.26
N GLY A 530 -31.43 3.87 -12.94
CA GLY A 530 -31.21 5.06 -12.12
C GLY A 530 -29.88 5.75 -12.42
N LEU A 531 -28.83 4.96 -12.71
CA LEU A 531 -27.52 5.51 -13.06
C LEU A 531 -27.51 6.22 -14.43
N LYS A 532 -28.38 5.84 -15.38
CA LYS A 532 -28.48 6.53 -16.68
C LYS A 532 -28.88 8.00 -16.53
N ASN A 533 -29.61 8.36 -15.47
CA ASN A 533 -29.94 9.77 -15.19
C ASN A 533 -28.70 10.63 -14.89
N TYR A 534 -27.56 10.01 -14.57
CA TYR A 534 -26.28 10.66 -14.32
C TYR A 534 -25.29 10.51 -15.48
N THR A 535 -25.75 10.06 -16.66
CA THR A 535 -24.92 9.93 -17.87
C THR A 535 -24.20 11.23 -18.21
N ASN A 536 -24.80 12.39 -17.95
CA ASN A 536 -24.16 13.70 -18.21
C ASN A 536 -22.88 13.91 -17.37
N VAL A 537 -22.84 13.41 -16.13
CA VAL A 537 -21.64 13.49 -15.26
C VAL A 537 -20.50 12.65 -15.83
N ILE A 538 -20.83 11.45 -16.32
CA ILE A 538 -19.85 10.56 -16.96
C ILE A 538 -19.43 11.11 -18.33
N LYS A 539 -20.37 11.69 -19.08
CA LYS A 539 -20.13 12.35 -20.35
C LYS A 539 -19.14 13.51 -20.21
N GLU A 540 -19.19 14.28 -19.14
CA GLU A 540 -18.19 15.32 -18.87
C GLU A 540 -16.77 14.76 -18.79
N VAL A 541 -16.59 13.60 -18.14
CA VAL A 541 -15.29 12.90 -18.09
C VAL A 541 -14.86 12.49 -19.50
N VAL A 542 -15.78 11.95 -20.32
CA VAL A 542 -15.51 11.63 -21.72
C VAL A 542 -15.09 12.90 -22.49
N ASP A 543 -15.89 13.95 -22.46
CA ASP A 543 -15.66 15.18 -23.23
C ASP A 543 -14.36 15.90 -22.81
N SER A 544 -13.87 15.69 -21.58
CA SER A 544 -12.58 16.22 -21.10
C SER A 544 -11.34 15.59 -21.74
N ASN A 545 -11.50 14.51 -22.49
CA ASN A 545 -10.42 13.70 -23.10
C ASN A 545 -9.41 13.08 -22.13
N VAL A 546 -9.61 13.17 -20.81
CA VAL A 546 -8.72 12.51 -19.85
C VAL A 546 -8.82 10.99 -19.97
N ARG A 547 -7.68 10.30 -19.87
CA ARG A 547 -7.60 8.84 -19.96
C ARG A 547 -7.71 8.19 -18.58
N PHE A 548 -7.14 8.79 -17.55
CA PHE A 548 -7.07 8.21 -16.22
C PHE A 548 -8.28 8.59 -15.38
N VAL A 549 -9.05 7.60 -14.97
CA VAL A 549 -10.29 7.80 -14.20
C VAL A 549 -10.21 7.00 -12.90
N THR A 550 -10.24 7.69 -11.76
CA THR A 550 -10.33 7.05 -10.45
C THR A 550 -11.80 6.86 -10.10
N LEU A 551 -12.21 5.61 -9.86
CA LEU A 551 -13.57 5.29 -9.45
C LEU A 551 -13.60 4.91 -7.97
N VAL A 552 -14.42 5.64 -7.19
CA VAL A 552 -14.67 5.33 -5.78
C VAL A 552 -16.14 4.94 -5.60
N PHE A 553 -16.45 3.71 -5.94
CA PHE A 553 -17.80 3.13 -5.86
C PHE A 553 -17.72 1.72 -5.29
N ASN A 554 -18.78 1.31 -4.60
CA ASN A 554 -18.95 -0.09 -4.24
C ASN A 554 -19.55 -0.87 -5.45
N PRO A 555 -19.35 -2.18 -5.53
CA PRO A 555 -20.12 -3.01 -6.45
C PRO A 555 -21.59 -3.12 -5.99
N PRO A 556 -22.56 -3.20 -6.93
CA PRO A 556 -22.39 -3.33 -8.37
C PRO A 556 -22.30 -2.01 -9.16
N GLU A 557 -22.46 -0.83 -8.54
CA GLU A 557 -22.59 0.45 -9.25
C GLU A 557 -21.39 0.75 -10.18
N VAL A 558 -20.19 0.38 -9.76
CA VAL A 558 -18.97 0.52 -10.56
C VAL A 558 -19.03 -0.22 -11.91
N ASN A 559 -19.77 -1.34 -11.99
CA ASN A 559 -20.00 -2.08 -13.22
C ASN A 559 -20.89 -1.29 -14.18
N TYR A 560 -21.95 -0.69 -13.66
CA TYR A 560 -22.88 0.12 -14.45
C TYR A 560 -22.20 1.39 -15.00
N ILE A 561 -21.29 2.00 -14.23
CA ILE A 561 -20.46 3.13 -14.71
C ILE A 561 -19.61 2.70 -15.91
N ALA A 562 -18.96 1.55 -15.85
CA ALA A 562 -18.16 1.02 -16.97
C ALA A 562 -19.03 0.75 -18.22
N GLU A 563 -20.25 0.24 -18.03
CA GLU A 563 -21.24 0.07 -19.11
C GLU A 563 -21.64 1.41 -19.75
N ILE A 564 -21.82 2.47 -18.95
CA ILE A 564 -22.13 3.82 -19.48
C ILE A 564 -20.95 4.39 -20.27
N PHE A 565 -19.70 4.22 -19.82
CA PHE A 565 -18.54 4.62 -20.62
C PHE A 565 -18.53 3.93 -22.00
N TYR A 566 -18.86 2.63 -22.06
CA TYR A 566 -18.99 1.90 -23.33
C TYR A 566 -20.09 2.49 -24.22
N ASP A 567 -21.25 2.76 -23.62
CA ASP A 567 -22.43 3.30 -24.32
C ASP A 567 -22.19 4.74 -24.81
N LEU A 568 -21.31 5.50 -24.15
CA LEU A 568 -20.82 6.80 -24.59
C LEU A 568 -19.73 6.72 -25.68
N GLY A 569 -19.44 5.52 -26.21
CA GLY A 569 -18.54 5.32 -27.34
C GLY A 569 -17.08 5.04 -26.96
N MET A 570 -16.76 4.97 -25.67
CA MET A 570 -15.40 4.60 -25.23
C MET A 570 -15.11 3.14 -25.55
N ARG A 571 -13.85 2.82 -25.84
CA ARG A 571 -13.38 1.44 -26.07
C ARG A 571 -12.13 1.17 -25.26
N ARG A 572 -11.65 -0.08 -25.35
CA ARG A 572 -10.43 -0.52 -24.68
C ARG A 572 -9.27 0.44 -24.95
N GLY A 573 -8.69 1.01 -23.90
CA GLY A 573 -7.55 1.92 -23.97
C GLY A 573 -7.87 3.40 -24.10
N ASP A 574 -9.13 3.76 -24.34
CA ASP A 574 -9.56 5.15 -24.28
C ASP A 574 -9.58 5.66 -22.83
N VAL A 575 -9.97 4.79 -21.89
CA VAL A 575 -9.89 5.03 -20.44
C VAL A 575 -9.08 3.95 -19.76
N LEU A 576 -8.41 4.33 -18.68
CA LEU A 576 -7.74 3.42 -17.75
C LEU A 576 -8.24 3.72 -16.35
N PHE A 577 -8.91 2.73 -15.76
CA PHE A 577 -9.49 2.87 -14.42
C PHE A 577 -8.49 2.55 -13.31
N TYR A 578 -8.58 3.34 -12.24
CA TYR A 578 -7.85 3.12 -10.99
C TYR A 578 -8.82 2.90 -9.83
N SER A 579 -8.50 1.92 -8.98
CA SER A 579 -9.25 1.63 -7.76
C SER A 579 -8.33 1.15 -6.64
N THR A 580 -8.80 1.31 -5.39
CA THR A 580 -8.19 0.69 -4.21
C THR A 580 -8.88 -0.61 -3.78
N TYR A 581 -9.94 -1.02 -4.48
CA TYR A 581 -10.78 -2.13 -4.08
C TYR A 581 -10.67 -3.33 -5.04
N PRO A 582 -9.97 -4.41 -4.64
CA PRO A 582 -9.75 -5.56 -5.52
C PRO A 582 -11.03 -6.33 -5.86
N GLY A 583 -12.08 -6.21 -5.04
CA GLY A 583 -13.37 -6.87 -5.29
C GLY A 583 -14.03 -6.46 -6.61
N TRP A 584 -13.69 -5.29 -7.16
CA TRP A 584 -14.20 -4.87 -8.47
C TRP A 584 -13.80 -5.84 -9.60
N LEU A 585 -12.59 -6.42 -9.54
CA LEU A 585 -12.14 -7.40 -10.53
C LEU A 585 -13.13 -8.58 -10.61
N THR A 586 -13.56 -9.08 -9.46
CA THR A 586 -14.49 -10.20 -9.39
C THR A 586 -15.87 -9.88 -9.96
N THR A 587 -16.32 -8.61 -9.87
CA THR A 587 -17.66 -8.21 -10.32
C THR A 587 -17.69 -7.78 -11.78
N VAL A 588 -16.57 -7.35 -12.38
CA VAL A 588 -16.49 -7.04 -13.82
C VAL A 588 -16.79 -8.27 -14.67
N ALA A 589 -16.33 -9.44 -14.22
CA ALA A 589 -16.45 -10.71 -14.92
C ALA A 589 -17.76 -11.47 -14.63
N THR A 590 -18.73 -10.84 -13.97
CA THR A 590 -20.07 -11.43 -13.75
C THR A 590 -20.68 -11.83 -15.10
N GLN A 591 -21.23 -13.04 -15.19
CA GLN A 591 -21.80 -13.57 -16.43
C GLN A 591 -23.23 -13.03 -16.63
N ASP A 592 -23.38 -12.02 -17.49
CA ASP A 592 -24.66 -11.46 -17.95
C ASP A 592 -24.53 -10.92 -19.38
N GLU A 593 -25.61 -10.39 -19.96
CA GLU A 593 -25.62 -9.85 -21.33
C GLU A 593 -24.72 -8.60 -21.52
N PHE A 594 -24.28 -7.96 -20.43
CA PHE A 594 -23.46 -6.75 -20.44
C PHE A 594 -21.97 -7.03 -20.18
N LEU A 595 -21.59 -8.29 -19.94
CA LEU A 595 -20.22 -8.73 -19.69
C LEU A 595 -19.23 -8.16 -20.71
N TYR A 596 -19.58 -8.22 -22.00
CA TYR A 596 -18.72 -7.72 -23.07
C TYR A 596 -18.42 -6.22 -22.89
N LYS A 597 -19.42 -5.40 -22.55
CA LYS A 597 -19.23 -3.95 -22.33
C LYS A 597 -18.26 -3.70 -21.18
N ARG A 598 -18.43 -4.40 -20.06
CA ARG A 598 -17.57 -4.25 -18.88
C ARG A 598 -16.14 -4.68 -19.15
N VAL A 599 -15.95 -5.85 -19.76
CA VAL A 599 -14.62 -6.40 -20.10
C VAL A 599 -13.90 -5.57 -21.16
N GLU A 600 -14.63 -4.96 -22.09
CA GLU A 600 -14.04 -4.09 -23.11
C GLU A 600 -13.46 -2.80 -22.50
N ILE A 601 -14.20 -2.16 -21.59
CA ILE A 601 -13.77 -0.88 -20.97
C ILE A 601 -12.82 -1.08 -19.80
N ALA A 602 -13.10 -2.05 -18.93
CA ALA A 602 -12.40 -2.18 -17.66
C ALA A 602 -11.09 -2.96 -17.72
N ILE A 603 -10.61 -3.34 -18.91
CA ILE A 603 -9.37 -4.13 -19.08
C ILE A 603 -8.41 -3.45 -20.07
N PRO A 604 -7.15 -3.20 -19.67
CA PRO A 604 -6.62 -3.37 -18.32
C PRO A 604 -7.16 -2.29 -17.36
N MET A 605 -7.25 -2.64 -16.09
CA MET A 605 -7.51 -1.76 -14.94
C MET A 605 -6.31 -1.86 -14.00
N VAL A 606 -6.08 -0.80 -13.23
CA VAL A 606 -5.04 -0.78 -12.21
C VAL A 606 -5.66 -0.77 -10.83
N ILE A 607 -5.25 -1.73 -10.00
CA ILE A 607 -5.66 -1.78 -8.59
C ILE A 607 -4.45 -1.57 -7.70
N ILE A 608 -4.57 -0.58 -6.81
CA ILE A 608 -3.56 -0.28 -5.80
C ILE A 608 -4.10 -0.77 -4.47
N PHE A 609 -3.52 -1.85 -3.97
CA PHE A 609 -3.99 -2.49 -2.75
C PHE A 609 -2.83 -2.80 -1.82
N GLN A 610 -3.11 -2.91 -0.52
CA GLN A 610 -2.10 -3.29 0.47
C GLN A 610 -1.45 -4.62 0.07
N SER A 611 -0.13 -4.71 0.17
CA SER A 611 0.58 -5.95 -0.15
C SER A 611 0.25 -7.02 0.89
N LEU A 612 -0.23 -8.17 0.43
CA LEU A 612 -0.55 -9.34 1.25
C LEU A 612 0.33 -10.52 0.81
N PHE A 613 0.50 -11.50 1.70
CA PHE A 613 1.38 -12.66 1.51
C PHE A 613 2.82 -12.25 1.13
N VAL A 614 3.38 -11.30 1.88
CA VAL A 614 4.69 -10.69 1.62
C VAL A 614 5.81 -11.46 2.32
N GLY A 615 6.90 -11.70 1.61
CA GLY A 615 8.09 -12.36 2.15
C GLY A 615 7.91 -13.86 2.38
N GLU A 616 8.89 -14.48 3.05
CA GLU A 616 8.91 -15.93 3.28
C GLU A 616 7.73 -16.40 4.15
N ILE A 617 7.41 -15.65 5.22
CA ILE A 617 6.28 -15.95 6.11
C ILE A 617 4.96 -15.82 5.35
N GLY A 618 4.77 -14.74 4.58
CA GLY A 618 3.58 -14.57 3.75
C GLY A 618 3.38 -15.71 2.76
N LYS A 619 4.45 -16.15 2.08
CA LYS A 619 4.39 -17.31 1.17
C LYS A 619 4.07 -18.61 1.91
N LYS A 620 4.67 -18.86 3.06
CA LYS A 620 4.35 -20.03 3.90
C LYS A 620 2.86 -20.04 4.28
N VAL A 621 2.35 -18.91 4.79
CA VAL A 621 0.94 -18.77 5.20
C VAL A 621 0.00 -18.99 4.01
N HIS A 622 0.34 -18.45 2.83
CA HIS A 622 -0.40 -18.71 1.60
C HIS A 622 -0.47 -20.22 1.29
N ASP A 623 0.69 -20.89 1.25
CA ASP A 623 0.78 -22.31 0.89
C ASP A 623 0.09 -23.22 1.94
N ASP A 624 0.19 -22.86 3.21
CA ASP A 624 -0.46 -23.59 4.30
C ASP A 624 -1.99 -23.42 4.26
N LEU A 625 -2.51 -22.23 3.96
CA LEU A 625 -3.94 -22.02 3.72
C LEU A 625 -4.41 -22.77 2.48
N TYR A 626 -3.65 -22.73 1.38
CA TYR A 626 -3.96 -23.45 0.15
C TYR A 626 -4.11 -24.95 0.40
N LYS A 627 -3.13 -25.56 1.10
CA LYS A 627 -3.16 -26.99 1.46
C LYS A 627 -4.27 -27.33 2.44
N ALA A 628 -4.46 -26.52 3.48
CA ALA A 628 -5.42 -26.80 4.55
C ALA A 628 -6.88 -26.78 4.07
N TYR A 629 -7.19 -26.05 3.00
CA TYR A 629 -8.56 -25.85 2.51
C TYR A 629 -8.78 -26.40 1.10
N GLY A 630 -8.14 -27.53 0.76
CA GLY A 630 -8.48 -28.30 -0.43
C GLY A 630 -7.87 -27.77 -1.73
N ASN A 631 -6.68 -27.16 -1.67
CA ASN A 631 -5.95 -26.63 -2.82
C ASN A 631 -6.75 -25.54 -3.59
N THR A 632 -7.53 -24.75 -2.85
CA THR A 632 -8.20 -23.56 -3.37
C THR A 632 -7.41 -22.32 -3.04
N GLU A 633 -7.37 -21.36 -3.96
CA GLU A 633 -6.70 -20.07 -3.75
C GLU A 633 -7.20 -19.40 -2.45
N PRO A 634 -6.31 -19.05 -1.50
CA PRO A 634 -6.72 -18.41 -0.27
C PRO A 634 -7.38 -17.06 -0.51
N ALA A 635 -8.46 -16.76 0.23
CA ALA A 635 -9.04 -15.42 0.21
C ALA A 635 -7.99 -14.40 0.68
N THR A 636 -7.84 -13.30 -0.05
CA THR A 636 -6.74 -12.36 0.18
C THR A 636 -6.75 -11.81 1.62
N TYR A 637 -7.94 -11.46 2.14
CA TYR A 637 -8.12 -10.94 3.50
C TYR A 637 -7.80 -11.96 4.63
N ALA A 638 -7.68 -13.25 4.34
CA ALA A 638 -7.27 -14.24 5.36
C ALA A 638 -5.87 -13.92 5.93
N CYS A 639 -4.98 -13.35 5.11
CA CYS A 639 -3.67 -12.90 5.53
C CYS A 639 -3.73 -11.84 6.66
N LEU A 640 -4.72 -10.94 6.62
CA LEU A 640 -4.90 -9.91 7.65
C LEU A 640 -5.48 -10.48 8.95
N TYR A 641 -6.37 -11.46 8.87
CA TYR A 641 -6.86 -12.18 10.04
C TYR A 641 -5.78 -13.03 10.70
N TYR A 642 -4.87 -13.62 9.91
CA TYR A 642 -3.69 -14.30 10.43
C TYR A 642 -2.83 -13.32 11.25
N ASP A 643 -2.51 -12.15 10.70
CA ASP A 643 -1.71 -11.14 11.41
C ASP A 643 -2.42 -10.56 12.62
N ALA A 644 -3.77 -10.47 12.63
CA ALA A 644 -4.53 -10.08 13.80
C ALA A 644 -4.38 -11.10 14.94
N GLY A 645 -4.45 -12.40 14.64
CA GLY A 645 -4.20 -13.47 15.61
C GLY A 645 -2.76 -13.47 16.11
N MET A 646 -1.80 -13.29 15.20
CA MET A 646 -0.37 -13.18 15.56
C MET A 646 -0.09 -11.96 16.42
N LEU A 647 -0.74 -10.81 16.18
CA LEU A 647 -0.59 -9.61 17.01
C LEU A 647 -1.03 -9.88 18.45
N ILE A 648 -2.17 -10.54 18.64
CA ILE A 648 -2.66 -10.92 19.98
C ILE A 648 -1.67 -11.89 20.64
N GLY A 649 -1.24 -12.94 19.92
CA GLY A 649 -0.29 -13.93 20.45
C GLY A 649 1.03 -13.29 20.89
N ASN A 650 1.62 -12.43 20.04
CA ASN A 650 2.87 -11.73 20.35
C ASN A 650 2.68 -10.69 21.48
N ALA A 651 1.53 -10.02 21.57
CA ALA A 651 1.26 -9.07 22.65
C ALA A 651 1.16 -9.78 24.01
N ILE A 652 0.48 -10.92 24.07
CA ILE A 652 0.41 -11.73 25.30
C ILE A 652 1.79 -12.26 25.65
N ASP A 653 2.52 -12.82 24.68
CA ASP A 653 3.88 -13.32 24.87
C ASP A 653 4.83 -12.22 25.37
N TRP A 654 4.72 -11.01 24.81
CA TRP A 654 5.45 -9.84 25.26
C TRP A 654 5.13 -9.49 26.71
N THR A 655 3.85 -9.45 27.10
CA THR A 655 3.47 -9.16 28.49
C THR A 655 3.99 -10.19 29.48
N ILE A 656 3.97 -11.48 29.11
CA ILE A 656 4.52 -12.60 29.89
C ILE A 656 6.03 -12.43 30.06
N ASN A 657 6.75 -12.19 28.96
CA ASN A 657 8.21 -12.05 28.96
C ASN A 657 8.69 -10.81 29.72
N HIS A 658 7.88 -9.74 29.80
CA HIS A 658 8.17 -8.54 30.57
C HIS A 658 7.71 -8.60 32.04
N GLY A 659 7.11 -9.71 32.47
CA GLY A 659 6.61 -9.84 33.84
C GLY A 659 5.48 -8.84 34.13
N THR A 660 4.51 -8.74 33.22
CA THR A 660 3.33 -7.88 33.38
C THR A 660 2.05 -8.69 33.26
N ASP A 661 0.96 -8.19 33.85
CA ASP A 661 -0.31 -8.91 33.87
C ASP A 661 -1.04 -8.83 32.52
N TYR A 662 -0.93 -9.90 31.72
CA TYR A 662 -1.58 -10.01 30.42
C TYR A 662 -3.13 -10.02 30.49
N THR A 663 -3.71 -10.14 31.68
CA THR A 663 -5.17 -10.08 31.89
C THR A 663 -5.68 -8.67 32.15
N ASP A 664 -4.78 -7.72 32.42
CA ASP A 664 -5.12 -6.30 32.52
C ASP A 664 -5.31 -5.73 31.09
N PRO A 665 -6.52 -5.23 30.75
CA PRO A 665 -6.80 -4.69 29.42
C PRO A 665 -5.91 -3.51 29.03
N ASP A 666 -5.48 -2.68 29.99
CA ASP A 666 -4.62 -1.51 29.73
C ASP A 666 -3.20 -1.94 29.39
N VAL A 667 -2.66 -2.90 30.15
CA VAL A 667 -1.33 -3.50 29.93
C VAL A 667 -1.30 -4.21 28.59
N LEU A 668 -2.30 -5.05 28.31
CA LEU A 668 -2.37 -5.79 27.04
C LEU A 668 -2.58 -4.84 25.84
N ASN A 669 -3.38 -3.79 25.97
CA ASN A 669 -3.56 -2.79 24.91
C ASN A 669 -2.26 -2.00 24.65
N ALA A 670 -1.49 -1.69 25.69
CA ALA A 670 -0.17 -1.08 25.53
C ALA A 670 0.78 -2.02 24.78
N ALA A 671 0.82 -3.31 25.17
CA ALA A 671 1.62 -4.32 24.50
C ALA A 671 1.23 -4.48 23.01
N VAL A 672 -0.07 -4.56 22.70
CA VAL A 672 -0.59 -4.59 21.31
C VAL A 672 -0.05 -3.43 20.47
N ARG A 673 0.12 -2.24 21.07
CA ARG A 673 0.63 -1.05 20.37
C ARG A 673 2.15 -1.05 20.21
N ASP A 674 2.89 -1.73 21.08
CA ASP A 674 4.35 -1.70 21.13
C ASP A 674 5.02 -2.90 20.42
N VAL A 675 4.34 -4.04 20.34
CA VAL A 675 4.92 -5.23 19.70
C VAL A 675 5.19 -5.04 18.21
N ARG A 676 6.28 -5.67 17.76
CA ARG A 676 6.69 -5.70 16.36
C ARG A 676 7.05 -7.11 15.97
N PHE A 677 6.53 -7.58 14.85
CA PHE A 677 6.81 -8.92 14.35
C PHE A 677 6.77 -8.92 12.82
N THR A 678 7.22 -10.02 12.20
CA THR A 678 7.03 -10.24 10.76
C THR A 678 5.92 -11.26 10.59
N GLY A 679 4.84 -10.83 9.94
CA GLY A 679 3.64 -11.62 9.69
C GLY A 679 3.44 -11.96 8.21
N CYS A 680 2.22 -12.37 7.89
CA CYS A 680 1.77 -12.67 6.53
C CYS A 680 1.85 -11.44 5.61
N THR A 681 1.66 -10.23 6.15
CA THR A 681 1.76 -8.98 5.40
C THR A 681 3.12 -8.29 5.52
N GLY A 682 4.16 -9.01 5.93
CA GLY A 682 5.50 -8.47 6.15
C GLY A 682 5.67 -7.89 7.55
N SER A 683 6.49 -6.84 7.69
CA SER A 683 6.70 -6.19 8.99
C SER A 683 5.38 -5.59 9.51
N MET A 684 5.04 -5.94 10.74
CA MET A 684 3.83 -5.56 11.45
C MET A 684 4.18 -4.79 12.71
N SER A 685 3.62 -3.59 12.84
CA SER A 685 3.60 -2.78 14.07
C SER A 685 2.46 -1.77 14.01
N ILE A 686 2.02 -1.25 15.15
CA ILE A 686 1.04 -0.17 15.22
C ILE A 686 1.77 1.18 15.23
N GLN A 687 1.22 2.17 14.52
CA GLN A 687 1.80 3.50 14.45
C GLN A 687 1.64 4.21 15.80
N LYS A 688 2.76 4.71 16.33
CA LYS A 688 2.77 5.48 17.58
C LYS A 688 1.80 6.67 17.50
N GLY A 689 0.88 6.77 18.46
CA GLY A 689 -0.13 7.83 18.54
C GLY A 689 -1.30 7.68 17.56
N SER A 690 -1.44 6.54 16.88
CA SER A 690 -2.59 6.21 16.04
C SER A 690 -3.12 4.81 16.40
N ASN A 691 -4.33 4.48 15.94
CA ASN A 691 -4.87 3.11 15.96
C ASN A 691 -4.47 2.31 14.72
N ASP A 692 -3.72 2.91 13.80
CA ASP A 692 -3.42 2.34 12.50
C ASP A 692 -2.14 1.52 12.49
N ARG A 693 -2.09 0.52 11.60
CA ARG A 693 -0.83 -0.14 11.26
C ARG A 693 0.20 0.88 10.79
N GLN A 694 1.42 0.76 11.30
CA GLN A 694 2.59 1.46 10.81
C GLN A 694 3.07 0.83 9.49
N PHE A 695 3.04 1.62 8.42
CA PHE A 695 3.62 1.36 7.08
C PHE A 695 3.38 -0.04 6.48
N SER A 696 2.77 -0.07 5.29
CA SER A 696 2.75 -1.27 4.46
C SER A 696 3.09 -0.90 3.02
N SER A 697 3.77 -1.82 2.33
CA SER A 697 3.90 -1.74 0.87
C SER A 697 2.54 -1.93 0.21
N PHE A 698 2.37 -1.39 -0.98
CA PHE A 698 1.20 -1.56 -1.84
C PHE A 698 1.58 -2.40 -3.07
N THR A 699 0.74 -3.35 -3.46
CA THR A 699 0.81 -3.99 -4.77
C THR A 699 0.08 -3.14 -5.78
N ILE A 700 0.69 -2.95 -6.94
CA ILE A 700 0.05 -2.46 -8.16
C ILE A 700 -0.33 -3.69 -8.96
N GLN A 701 -1.62 -3.92 -9.12
CA GLN A 701 -2.17 -5.09 -9.81
C GLN A 701 -2.80 -4.65 -11.13
N SER A 702 -2.74 -5.54 -12.11
CA SER A 702 -3.50 -5.42 -13.36
C SER A 702 -4.22 -6.72 -13.67
N ASN A 703 -5.09 -6.67 -14.67
CA ASN A 703 -5.99 -7.75 -15.03
C ASN A 703 -6.00 -8.00 -16.54
N SER A 704 -6.36 -9.23 -16.89
CA SER A 704 -6.63 -9.68 -18.25
C SER A 704 -7.82 -10.63 -18.24
N TYR A 705 -8.57 -10.68 -19.34
CA TYR A 705 -9.71 -11.58 -19.46
C TYR A 705 -9.57 -12.44 -20.71
N ASN A 706 -9.77 -13.75 -20.54
CA ASN A 706 -9.80 -14.70 -21.62
C ASN A 706 -11.26 -15.05 -21.94
N PHE A 707 -11.77 -14.56 -23.07
CA PHE A 707 -13.13 -14.83 -23.54
C PHE A 707 -13.39 -16.31 -23.83
N THR A 708 -12.38 -17.11 -24.15
CA THR A 708 -12.52 -18.54 -24.44
C THR A 708 -12.69 -19.36 -23.17
N SER A 709 -11.92 -19.06 -22.12
CA SER A 709 -12.04 -19.77 -20.84
C SER A 709 -13.02 -19.11 -19.87
N GLY A 710 -13.55 -17.92 -20.21
CA GLY A 710 -14.34 -17.08 -19.30
C GLY A 710 -13.57 -16.59 -18.07
N ALA A 711 -12.25 -16.73 -18.06
CA ALA A 711 -11.42 -16.53 -16.88
C ALA A 711 -10.82 -15.12 -16.83
N LEU A 712 -11.05 -14.42 -15.72
CA LEU A 712 -10.34 -13.21 -15.37
C LEU A 712 -9.06 -13.60 -14.62
N LYS A 713 -7.91 -13.14 -15.12
CA LYS A 713 -6.61 -13.33 -14.46
C LYS A 713 -6.12 -11.99 -13.94
N THR A 714 -5.78 -11.95 -12.65
CA THR A 714 -5.13 -10.82 -11.99
C THR A 714 -3.66 -11.14 -11.80
N PHE A 715 -2.80 -10.14 -11.91
CA PHE A 715 -1.36 -10.31 -11.69
C PHE A 715 -0.76 -9.03 -11.11
N ILE A 716 0.29 -9.20 -10.32
CA ILE A 716 1.02 -8.09 -9.70
C ILE A 716 2.00 -7.54 -10.74
N VAL A 717 1.89 -6.25 -11.01
CA VAL A 717 2.76 -5.50 -11.93
C VAL A 717 3.98 -4.96 -11.18
N GLY A 718 3.78 -4.52 -9.94
CA GLY A 718 4.86 -3.99 -9.12
C GLY A 718 4.45 -3.72 -7.69
N TYR A 719 5.41 -3.20 -6.93
CA TYR A 719 5.27 -2.82 -5.54
C TYR A 719 5.62 -1.35 -5.36
N PHE A 720 4.81 -0.67 -4.55
CA PHE A 720 5.06 0.68 -4.11
C PHE A 720 5.32 0.67 -2.60
N THR A 721 6.52 1.10 -2.19
CA THR A 721 6.95 1.11 -0.80
C THR A 721 7.32 2.54 -0.41
N PRO A 722 6.42 3.30 0.24
CA PRO A 722 6.61 4.74 0.45
C PRO A 722 7.86 5.10 1.28
N THR A 723 8.34 4.19 2.12
CA THR A 723 9.53 4.36 2.98
C THR A 723 10.74 3.57 2.52
N GLY A 724 10.66 2.88 1.38
CA GLY A 724 11.74 2.05 0.85
C GLY A 724 12.83 2.89 0.17
N SER A 725 14.04 2.32 0.07
CA SER A 725 15.12 2.91 -0.75
C SER A 725 14.76 2.99 -2.24
N THR A 726 13.89 2.09 -2.69
CA THR A 726 13.23 2.13 -4.00
C THR A 726 11.74 2.28 -3.79
N ILE A 727 11.20 3.47 -4.10
CA ILE A 727 9.79 3.82 -3.85
C ILE A 727 8.84 3.00 -4.74
N LEU A 728 9.21 2.75 -6.00
CA LEU A 728 8.43 1.99 -6.96
C LEU A 728 9.31 0.91 -7.60
N LYS A 729 8.95 -0.36 -7.44
CA LYS A 729 9.59 -1.50 -8.07
C LYS A 729 8.61 -2.15 -9.04
N ILE A 730 8.85 -2.04 -10.34
CA ILE A 730 8.08 -2.73 -11.37
C ILE A 730 8.69 -4.12 -11.57
N GLU A 731 7.92 -5.18 -11.33
CA GLU A 731 8.38 -6.57 -11.51
C GLU A 731 8.04 -7.11 -12.89
N THR A 732 6.86 -6.77 -13.39
CA THR A 732 6.44 -7.08 -14.76
C THR A 732 6.08 -5.77 -15.47
N PRO A 733 6.48 -5.57 -16.74
CA PRO A 733 6.09 -4.38 -17.48
C PRO A 733 4.56 -4.24 -17.53
N PHE A 734 4.05 -3.04 -17.26
CA PHE A 734 2.63 -2.78 -17.41
C PHE A 734 2.26 -2.90 -18.89
N VAL A 735 1.38 -3.83 -19.24
CA VAL A 735 0.86 -3.97 -20.61
C VAL A 735 -0.41 -3.13 -20.72
N TYR A 736 -0.34 -2.06 -21.50
CA TYR A 736 -1.49 -1.19 -21.77
C TYR A 736 -2.42 -1.84 -22.79
N ALA A 737 -3.60 -1.23 -22.94
CA ALA A 737 -4.66 -1.68 -23.84
C ALA A 737 -4.23 -1.94 -25.30
N ASP A 738 -3.20 -1.26 -25.78
CA ASP A 738 -2.64 -1.41 -27.13
C ASP A 738 -1.63 -2.58 -27.24
N GLY A 739 -1.44 -3.34 -26.17
CA GLY A 739 -0.48 -4.44 -26.08
C GLY A 739 0.97 -3.96 -25.89
N THR A 740 1.21 -2.66 -25.78
CA THR A 740 2.55 -2.11 -25.56
C THR A 740 2.84 -1.92 -24.08
N THR A 741 4.12 -1.77 -23.76
CA THR A 741 4.59 -1.38 -22.42
C THR A 741 4.88 0.12 -22.33
N ASN A 742 4.54 0.87 -23.38
CA ASN A 742 4.82 2.30 -23.46
C ASN A 742 3.76 3.07 -22.68
N LYS A 743 4.22 3.97 -21.80
CA LYS A 743 3.34 4.81 -21.01
C LYS A 743 2.41 5.63 -21.92
N PRO A 744 1.07 5.51 -21.79
CA PRO A 744 0.13 6.35 -22.52
C PRO A 744 0.10 7.77 -21.95
N SER A 745 -0.32 8.73 -22.77
CA SER A 745 -0.56 10.12 -22.35
C SER A 745 -1.77 10.26 -21.44
N ASP A 746 -1.75 11.29 -20.58
CA ASP A 746 -2.85 11.70 -19.69
C ASP A 746 -4.16 11.96 -20.41
N PHE A 747 -4.04 12.52 -21.61
CA PHE A 747 -5.16 12.78 -22.49
C PHE A 747 -5.15 11.76 -23.60
N ARG A 748 -6.34 11.35 -24.02
CA ARG A 748 -6.53 10.66 -25.29
C ARG A 748 -5.99 11.58 -26.38
N ILE A 749 -5.10 11.06 -27.22
CA ILE A 749 -4.87 11.65 -28.54
C ILE A 749 -6.24 11.62 -29.18
N THR A 750 -6.87 12.78 -29.36
CA THR A 750 -8.16 12.88 -30.05
C THR A 750 -7.98 12.14 -31.37
N ARG A 751 -8.56 10.93 -31.46
CA ARG A 751 -8.65 10.23 -32.74
C ARG A 751 -9.64 11.05 -33.56
N THR A 752 -9.05 11.99 -34.27
CA THR A 752 -9.58 12.87 -35.31
C THR A 752 -10.11 14.22 -34.81
N ASN A 753 -9.54 15.28 -35.38
CA ASN A 753 -10.09 16.64 -35.43
C ASN A 753 -11.38 16.70 -36.28
N CYS A 754 -12.17 15.63 -36.24
CA CYS A 754 -13.28 15.42 -37.13
C CYS A 754 -14.51 14.92 -36.37
N PRO A 755 -15.69 15.52 -36.59
CA PRO A 755 -16.90 15.13 -35.86
C PRO A 755 -17.46 13.77 -36.31
N PHE A 756 -16.85 13.14 -37.31
CA PHE A 756 -17.30 11.86 -37.88
C PHE A 756 -16.37 10.72 -37.47
N ASP A 757 -16.95 9.60 -37.02
CA ASP A 757 -16.26 8.33 -36.83
C ASP A 757 -15.56 7.91 -38.13
N ASP A 758 -14.35 7.38 -38.04
CA ASP A 758 -13.58 6.86 -39.18
C ASP A 758 -14.38 5.83 -39.99
N LYS A 759 -15.31 5.10 -39.37
CA LYS A 759 -16.21 4.16 -40.07
C LYS A 759 -17.21 4.82 -41.01
N LEU A 760 -17.55 6.09 -40.77
CA LEU A 760 -18.48 6.85 -41.60
C LEU A 760 -17.75 7.57 -42.75
N LYS A 761 -16.41 7.67 -42.69
CA LYS A 761 -15.62 8.34 -43.71
C LYS A 761 -15.45 7.43 -44.91
N ARG A 762 -15.94 7.87 -46.06
CA ARG A 762 -15.70 7.22 -47.36
C ARG A 762 -15.15 8.22 -48.37
N THR A 763 -14.35 7.72 -49.31
CA THR A 763 -13.90 8.49 -50.47
C THR A 763 -15.07 8.71 -51.43
N PHE A 764 -15.34 9.96 -51.79
CA PHE A 764 -16.42 10.36 -52.67
C PHE A 764 -15.93 10.55 -54.10
N GLY A 765 -16.09 9.51 -54.92
CA GLY A 765 -15.58 9.48 -56.30
C GLY A 765 -16.07 10.63 -57.18
N LYS A 766 -17.32 11.09 -57.03
CA LYS A 766 -17.86 12.23 -57.79
C LYS A 766 -17.19 13.55 -57.41
N GLY A 767 -16.91 13.76 -56.12
CA GLY A 767 -16.15 14.92 -55.64
C GLY A 767 -14.73 14.91 -56.19
N ARG A 768 -14.07 13.74 -56.20
CA ARG A 768 -12.74 13.58 -56.81
C ARG A 768 -12.74 13.89 -58.32
N ALA A 769 -13.74 13.41 -59.06
CA ALA A 769 -13.87 13.71 -60.50
C ALA A 769 -14.04 15.21 -60.78
N LEU A 770 -14.81 15.91 -59.94
CA LEU A 770 -14.99 17.36 -60.04
C LEU A 770 -13.67 18.13 -59.82
N VAL A 771 -12.92 17.77 -58.76
CA VAL A 771 -11.59 18.33 -58.49
C VAL A 771 -10.66 18.15 -59.70
N PHE A 772 -10.65 16.94 -60.26
CA PHE A 772 -9.82 16.62 -61.43
C PHE A 772 -10.20 17.48 -62.63
N GLY A 773 -11.51 17.68 -62.87
CA GLY A 773 -12.02 18.56 -63.91
C GLY A 773 -11.56 20.01 -63.74
N ILE A 774 -11.66 20.56 -62.52
CA ILE A 774 -11.23 21.93 -62.20
C ILE A 774 -9.71 22.09 -62.39
N CYS A 775 -8.92 21.17 -61.84
CA CYS A 775 -7.46 21.20 -61.95
C CYS A 775 -7.00 21.08 -63.41
N PHE A 776 -7.63 20.20 -64.19
CA PHE A 776 -7.34 20.06 -65.62
C PHE A 776 -7.71 21.33 -66.41
N PHE A 777 -8.87 21.93 -66.11
CA PHE A 777 -9.29 23.19 -66.75
C PHE A 777 -8.29 24.32 -66.48
N ILE A 778 -7.85 24.47 -65.23
CA ILE A 778 -6.85 25.49 -64.85
C ILE A 778 -5.54 25.24 -65.58
N ALA A 779 -4.99 24.02 -65.54
CA ALA A 779 -3.76 23.69 -66.26
C ALA A 779 -3.85 23.93 -67.78
N ALA A 780 -4.99 23.60 -68.40
CA ALA A 780 -5.23 23.86 -69.81
C ALA A 780 -5.31 25.36 -70.11
N LEU A 781 -6.01 26.12 -69.25
CA LEU A 781 -6.08 27.58 -69.33
C LEU A 781 -4.68 28.20 -69.25
N THR A 782 -3.83 27.77 -68.30
CA THR A 782 -2.44 28.24 -68.19
C THR A 782 -1.68 28.03 -69.49
N VAL A 783 -1.75 26.83 -70.06
CA VAL A 783 -1.00 26.46 -71.27
C VAL A 783 -1.46 27.32 -72.46
N ILE A 784 -2.78 27.44 -72.65
CA ILE A 784 -3.37 28.22 -73.74
C ILE A 784 -2.99 29.69 -73.61
N VAL A 785 -3.21 30.28 -72.43
CA VAL A 785 -2.90 31.68 -72.15
C VAL A 785 -1.40 31.95 -72.30
N THR A 786 -0.56 31.06 -71.78
CA THR A 786 0.90 31.14 -71.91
C THR A 786 1.34 31.12 -73.37
N PHE A 787 0.79 30.21 -74.18
CA PHE A 787 1.13 30.12 -75.59
C PHE A 787 0.74 31.40 -76.36
N PHE A 788 -0.48 31.91 -76.15
CA PHE A 788 -0.93 33.15 -76.77
C PHE A 788 -0.09 34.35 -76.33
N ILE A 789 0.18 34.46 -75.03
CA ILE A 789 0.95 35.56 -74.46
C ILE A 789 2.39 35.56 -75.00
N TRP A 790 3.03 34.39 -75.00
CA TRP A 790 4.37 34.21 -75.54
C TRP A 790 4.46 34.63 -77.01
N LYS A 791 3.58 34.07 -77.84
CA LYS A 791 3.59 34.27 -79.29
C LYS A 791 3.36 35.73 -79.68
N LYS A 792 2.47 36.42 -78.97
CA LYS A 792 2.05 37.78 -79.34
C LYS A 792 2.92 38.89 -78.74
N TRP A 793 3.41 38.76 -77.51
CA TRP A 793 4.07 39.88 -76.82
C TRP A 793 5.54 39.65 -76.47
N TRP A 794 5.98 38.41 -76.20
CA TRP A 794 7.23 38.17 -75.47
C TRP A 794 8.27 37.31 -76.21
N ASN A 795 8.17 37.21 -77.54
CA ASN A 795 9.17 36.50 -78.37
C ASN A 795 10.44 37.35 -78.61
N ARG A 796 11.08 37.81 -77.53
CA ARG A 796 12.32 38.61 -77.55
C ARG A 796 13.48 37.80 -76.97
N LYS A 797 14.69 38.04 -77.50
CA LYS A 797 15.93 37.47 -76.95
C LYS A 797 16.51 38.43 -75.92
N VAL A 798 17.07 37.88 -74.85
CA VAL A 798 17.75 38.64 -73.80
C VAL A 798 19.25 38.56 -74.02
N ASP A 799 19.92 39.71 -74.02
CA ASP A 799 21.36 39.77 -74.25
C ASP A 799 22.15 39.19 -73.06
N PRO A 800 23.19 38.38 -73.33
CA PRO A 800 24.00 37.74 -72.30
C PRO A 800 24.76 38.78 -71.46
N LEU A 801 24.79 38.58 -70.15
CA LEU A 801 25.61 39.39 -69.25
C LEU A 801 27.09 39.02 -69.49
N THR A 802 27.83 39.95 -70.09
CA THR A 802 29.25 39.77 -70.48
C THR A 802 30.20 40.68 -69.71
N LYS A 803 29.69 41.80 -69.17
CA LYS A 803 30.46 42.76 -68.38
C LYS A 803 30.23 42.53 -66.88
N ALA A 804 31.22 42.93 -66.10
CA ALA A 804 31.10 42.88 -64.65
C ALA A 804 30.23 44.04 -64.16
N GLU A 805 29.16 43.74 -63.42
CA GLU A 805 28.19 44.73 -62.91
C GLU A 805 28.07 44.64 -61.38
N GLU A 806 27.64 45.74 -60.76
CA GLU A 806 27.36 45.77 -59.32
C GLU A 806 26.02 45.07 -59.03
N ILE A 807 26.03 44.09 -58.12
CA ILE A 807 24.82 43.32 -57.79
C ILE A 807 23.74 44.23 -57.17
N SER A 808 22.56 44.28 -57.80
CA SER A 808 21.40 45.00 -57.27
C SER A 808 20.60 44.15 -56.28
N LEU A 809 19.65 44.76 -55.56
CA LEU A 809 18.75 44.02 -54.66
C LEU A 809 17.85 43.08 -55.48
N GLU A 810 17.42 43.53 -56.65
CA GLU A 810 16.58 42.79 -57.59
C GLU A 810 17.33 41.56 -58.12
N ASP A 811 18.62 41.70 -58.44
CA ASP A 811 19.50 40.57 -58.83
C ASP A 811 19.62 39.54 -57.68
N PHE A 812 19.70 40.01 -56.43
CA PHE A 812 19.73 39.14 -55.25
C PHE A 812 18.40 38.40 -55.06
N ILE A 813 17.26 39.08 -55.23
CA ILE A 813 15.92 38.47 -55.15
C ILE A 813 15.80 37.34 -56.19
N VAL A 814 16.21 37.57 -57.44
CA VAL A 814 16.24 36.53 -58.48
C VAL A 814 17.10 35.33 -58.09
N GLY A 815 18.25 35.58 -57.44
CA GLY A 815 19.11 34.51 -56.93
C GLY A 815 18.49 33.70 -55.79
N VAL A 816 17.84 34.37 -54.84
CA VAL A 816 17.10 33.73 -53.73
C VAL A 816 15.94 32.91 -54.27
N THR A 817 15.26 33.38 -55.32
CA THR A 817 14.16 32.66 -55.97
C THR A 817 14.58 31.27 -56.45
N ILE A 818 15.80 31.08 -56.98
CA ILE A 818 16.31 29.75 -57.37
C ILE A 818 16.36 28.79 -56.16
N GLY A 819 16.79 29.29 -55.00
CA GLY A 819 16.88 28.53 -53.77
C GLY A 819 15.50 28.21 -53.17
N VAL A 820 14.58 29.17 -53.16
CA VAL A 820 13.20 28.95 -52.69
C VAL A 820 12.47 27.96 -53.61
N GLU A 821 12.62 28.10 -54.93
CA GLU A 821 12.03 27.18 -55.92
C GLU A 821 12.46 25.73 -55.72
N PHE A 822 13.71 25.50 -55.33
CA PHE A 822 14.20 24.16 -55.00
C PHE A 822 13.31 23.49 -53.95
N PHE A 823 13.04 24.19 -52.84
CA PHE A 823 12.21 23.68 -51.76
C PHE A 823 10.73 23.61 -52.16
N GLN A 824 10.25 24.57 -52.96
CA GLN A 824 8.87 24.53 -53.47
C GLN A 824 8.60 23.35 -54.39
N PHE A 825 9.53 23.02 -55.28
CA PHE A 825 9.36 21.83 -56.09
C PHE A 825 9.46 20.55 -55.25
N ILE A 826 10.36 20.49 -54.26
CA ILE A 826 10.41 19.35 -53.34
C ILE A 826 9.08 19.18 -52.58
N SER A 827 8.46 20.27 -52.09
CA SER A 827 7.20 20.19 -51.34
C SER A 827 6.03 19.71 -52.21
N GLN A 828 6.02 20.03 -53.50
CA GLN A 828 5.04 19.49 -54.45
C GLN A 828 5.35 18.04 -54.90
N GLY A 829 6.45 17.45 -54.45
CA GLY A 829 6.87 16.09 -54.80
C GLY A 829 6.20 14.98 -53.97
N PRO A 830 6.65 13.71 -54.13
CA PRO A 830 6.21 12.61 -53.28
C PRO A 830 6.71 12.77 -51.84
N ASP A 831 5.93 12.31 -50.86
CA ASP A 831 6.26 12.48 -49.44
C ASP A 831 7.56 11.79 -49.04
N ILE A 832 8.36 12.44 -48.19
CA ILE A 832 9.66 11.93 -47.76
C ILE A 832 9.55 11.41 -46.33
N ARG A 833 8.83 10.29 -46.11
CA ARG A 833 8.59 9.71 -44.77
C ARG A 833 9.82 9.73 -43.82
N PRO A 834 11.05 9.39 -44.26
CA PRO A 834 12.23 9.40 -43.40
C PRO A 834 12.69 10.79 -42.95
N LEU A 835 12.42 11.81 -43.77
CA LEU A 835 12.98 13.16 -43.66
C LEU A 835 11.96 14.16 -43.08
N ASN A 836 10.68 13.77 -43.04
CA ASN A 836 9.54 14.53 -42.52
C ASN A 836 9.71 15.04 -41.08
N ALA A 837 10.61 14.49 -40.26
CA ALA A 837 10.82 15.02 -38.91
C ALA A 837 11.80 16.22 -38.86
N PHE A 838 12.71 16.35 -39.83
CA PHE A 838 13.76 17.37 -39.82
C PHE A 838 13.62 18.39 -40.96
N LEU A 839 13.21 17.93 -42.14
CA LEU A 839 12.97 18.80 -43.29
C LEU A 839 11.54 19.30 -43.42
N ALA A 840 10.56 18.78 -42.69
CA ALA A 840 9.22 19.36 -42.72
C ALA A 840 9.29 20.80 -42.21
N ASP A 841 9.69 21.04 -40.97
CA ASP A 841 9.66 22.39 -40.39
C ASP A 841 10.49 23.43 -41.18
N ILE A 842 11.68 23.06 -41.66
CA ILE A 842 12.55 23.98 -42.43
C ILE A 842 12.10 24.07 -43.90
N GLY A 843 11.79 22.93 -44.51
CA GLY A 843 11.38 22.85 -45.91
C GLY A 843 10.02 23.49 -46.14
N ASP A 844 9.07 23.29 -45.23
CA ASP A 844 7.74 23.88 -45.25
C ASP A 844 7.81 25.40 -45.04
N ALA A 845 8.63 25.87 -44.09
CA ALA A 845 8.87 27.29 -43.87
C ALA A 845 9.51 27.99 -45.09
N VAL A 846 10.53 27.36 -45.69
CA VAL A 846 11.27 27.94 -46.82
C VAL A 846 10.51 27.84 -48.14
N SER A 847 9.75 26.75 -48.35
CA SER A 847 8.88 26.59 -49.52
C SER A 847 7.63 27.48 -49.46
N LEU A 848 7.36 28.08 -48.29
CA LEU A 848 6.08 28.72 -47.99
C LEU A 848 4.92 27.75 -48.20
N ASP A 849 5.14 26.45 -47.93
CA ASP A 849 4.07 25.47 -47.97
C ASP A 849 3.19 25.62 -46.73
N LEU A 850 2.23 26.54 -46.86
CA LEU A 850 1.28 26.86 -45.81
C LEU A 850 0.41 25.65 -45.44
N GLU A 851 0.39 24.60 -46.27
CA GLU A 851 -0.35 23.37 -46.03
C GLU A 851 0.25 22.51 -44.91
N SER A 852 1.57 22.44 -44.86
CA SER A 852 2.34 21.61 -43.93
C SER A 852 2.91 22.43 -42.77
N PHE A 853 3.27 23.69 -43.01
CA PHE A 853 3.86 24.58 -41.99
C PHE A 853 2.87 24.96 -40.88
N ALA A 854 1.62 25.24 -41.23
CA ALA A 854 0.55 25.44 -40.26
C ALA A 854 -0.25 24.14 -40.18
N LYS A 855 -0.46 23.59 -38.98
CA LYS A 855 -1.56 22.64 -38.80
C LYS A 855 -2.85 23.41 -39.08
N LEU A 856 -3.33 23.33 -40.32
CA LEU A 856 -4.49 24.05 -40.85
C LEU A 856 -5.82 23.53 -40.24
N GLU A 857 -5.83 23.32 -38.93
CA GLU A 857 -6.95 22.79 -38.16
C GLU A 857 -7.57 23.94 -37.35
N ASN A 858 -8.80 23.76 -36.86
CA ASN A 858 -9.50 24.72 -35.98
C ASN A 858 -9.72 26.12 -36.59
N GLY A 859 -10.04 26.19 -37.88
CA GLY A 859 -10.39 27.46 -38.54
C GLY A 859 -9.20 28.31 -39.01
N VAL A 860 -7.96 27.92 -38.71
CA VAL A 860 -6.74 28.60 -39.22
C VAL A 860 -6.67 28.55 -40.75
N PHE A 861 -7.17 27.46 -41.35
CA PHE A 861 -7.31 27.32 -42.81
C PHE A 861 -8.05 28.49 -43.46
N TRP A 862 -9.21 28.87 -42.91
CA TRP A 862 -10.05 29.92 -43.48
C TRP A 862 -9.39 31.30 -43.40
N TRP A 863 -8.65 31.57 -42.34
CA TRP A 863 -7.84 32.79 -42.21
C TRP A 863 -6.77 32.87 -43.30
N ILE A 864 -6.02 31.79 -43.51
CA ILE A 864 -4.97 31.73 -44.54
C ILE A 864 -5.56 31.86 -45.95
N ALA A 865 -6.65 31.13 -46.24
CA ALA A 865 -7.39 31.25 -47.49
C ALA A 865 -7.84 32.70 -47.76
N THR A 866 -8.41 33.36 -46.75
CA THR A 866 -8.85 34.76 -46.85
C THR A 866 -7.68 35.71 -47.14
N ILE A 867 -6.55 35.55 -46.43
CA ILE A 867 -5.35 36.35 -46.65
C ILE A 867 -4.85 36.18 -48.09
N ILE A 868 -4.83 34.95 -48.61
CA ILE A 868 -4.38 34.67 -49.99
C ILE A 868 -5.32 35.28 -51.02
N ILE A 869 -6.64 35.19 -50.82
CA ILE A 869 -7.63 35.83 -51.71
C ILE A 869 -7.41 37.35 -51.73
N ILE A 870 -7.20 37.98 -50.57
CA ILE A 870 -6.89 39.42 -50.48
C ILE A 870 -5.58 39.75 -51.21
N LEU A 871 -4.52 38.97 -50.99
CA LEU A 871 -3.24 39.18 -51.66
C LEU A 871 -3.33 38.99 -53.19
N CYS A 872 -4.18 38.08 -53.68
CA CYS A 872 -4.48 37.95 -55.12
C CYS A 872 -5.22 39.18 -55.65
N GLY A 873 -6.12 39.77 -54.86
CA GLY A 873 -6.76 41.05 -55.17
C GLY A 873 -5.74 42.20 -55.27
N VAL A 874 -4.84 42.31 -54.28
CA VAL A 874 -3.75 43.30 -54.27
C VAL A 874 -2.82 43.10 -55.48
N TRP A 875 -2.45 41.85 -55.80
CA TRP A 875 -1.68 41.52 -56.99
C TRP A 875 -2.37 42.00 -58.27
N THR A 876 -3.68 41.75 -58.40
CA THR A 876 -4.46 42.19 -59.55
C THR A 876 -4.43 43.71 -59.68
N ILE A 877 -4.53 44.45 -58.57
CA ILE A 877 -4.40 45.91 -58.55
C ILE A 877 -3.02 46.35 -59.04
N PHE A 878 -1.93 45.74 -58.57
CA PHE A 878 -0.58 46.03 -59.07
C PHE A 878 -0.44 45.75 -60.57
N CYS A 879 -1.01 44.64 -61.05
CA CYS A 879 -1.00 44.34 -62.48
C CYS A 879 -1.74 45.39 -63.31
N LEU A 880 -2.89 45.88 -62.83
CA LEU A 880 -3.66 46.92 -63.52
C LEU A 880 -2.93 48.27 -63.50
N GLU A 881 -2.31 48.61 -62.37
CA GLU A 881 -1.48 49.82 -62.22
C GLU A 881 -0.37 49.86 -63.28
N ILE A 882 0.40 48.78 -63.40
CA ILE A 882 1.45 48.63 -64.40
C ILE A 882 0.88 48.59 -65.83
N PHE A 883 -0.21 47.84 -66.06
CA PHE A 883 -0.78 47.69 -67.40
C PHE A 883 -1.30 49.02 -67.97
N PHE A 884 -1.86 49.88 -67.12
CA PHE A 884 -2.36 51.19 -67.51
C PHE A 884 -1.33 52.32 -67.39
N GLN A 885 -0.14 52.05 -66.86
CA GLN A 885 0.92 53.04 -66.58
C GLN A 885 0.37 54.18 -65.71
N LEU A 886 -0.30 53.81 -64.61
CA LEU A 886 -0.93 54.80 -63.72
C LEU A 886 0.11 55.59 -62.94
N ASP A 887 1.25 55.00 -62.60
CA ASP A 887 2.44 55.67 -62.07
C ASP A 887 2.88 56.85 -62.93
N GLU A 888 3.02 56.67 -64.24
CA GLU A 888 3.43 57.74 -65.15
C GLU A 888 2.34 58.79 -65.31
N LYS A 889 1.09 58.36 -65.49
CA LYS A 889 -0.05 59.26 -65.78
C LYS A 889 -0.53 60.03 -64.55
N LEU A 890 -0.44 59.44 -63.36
CA LEU A 890 -0.99 59.96 -62.10
C LEU A 890 0.09 60.15 -61.03
N ASN A 891 1.35 60.30 -61.42
CA ASN A 891 2.48 60.51 -60.51
C ASN A 891 2.27 61.69 -59.53
N HIS A 892 1.43 62.67 -59.86
CA HIS A 892 1.14 63.78 -58.95
C HIS A 892 0.42 63.36 -57.66
N ILE A 893 -0.27 62.21 -57.64
CA ILE A 893 -0.99 61.69 -56.46
C ILE A 893 -0.07 60.73 -55.68
N TRP A 894 0.11 61.00 -54.38
CA TRP A 894 0.99 60.22 -53.50
C TRP A 894 0.65 58.72 -53.44
N PHE A 895 -0.64 58.38 -53.51
CA PHE A 895 -1.13 57.00 -53.48
C PHE A 895 -0.56 56.16 -54.63
N PHE A 896 -0.56 56.67 -55.87
CA PHE A 896 -0.03 55.94 -57.02
C PHE A 896 1.50 55.78 -56.97
N ARG A 897 2.23 56.75 -56.41
CA ARG A 897 3.68 56.57 -56.14
C ARG A 897 3.95 55.47 -55.12
N ALA A 898 3.20 55.47 -54.02
CA ALA A 898 3.34 54.45 -53.00
C ALA A 898 2.96 53.06 -53.55
N LEU A 899 1.89 53.01 -54.35
CA LEU A 899 1.43 51.78 -55.01
C LEU A 899 2.46 51.23 -56.00
N SER A 900 3.04 52.09 -56.85
CA SER A 900 4.12 51.74 -57.78
C SER A 900 5.38 51.24 -57.05
N PHE A 901 5.83 51.96 -56.02
CA PHE A 901 6.96 51.50 -55.18
C PHE A 901 6.68 50.13 -54.54
N LEU A 902 5.47 49.90 -54.04
CA LEU A 902 5.07 48.60 -53.50
C LEU A 902 5.00 47.54 -54.59
N ALA A 903 4.48 47.86 -55.78
CA ALA A 903 4.42 46.94 -56.92
C ALA A 903 5.83 46.51 -57.34
N ASP A 904 6.77 47.44 -57.52
CA ASP A 904 8.16 47.15 -57.91
C ASP A 904 8.84 46.16 -56.98
N ASN A 905 8.69 46.34 -55.66
CA ASN A 905 9.37 45.53 -54.65
C ASN A 905 8.63 44.22 -54.32
N SER A 906 7.30 44.23 -54.33
CA SER A 906 6.50 43.07 -53.91
C SER A 906 6.16 42.14 -55.05
N MET A 907 6.18 42.61 -56.30
CA MET A 907 5.77 41.79 -57.44
C MET A 907 6.61 40.52 -57.64
N PRO A 908 7.95 40.53 -57.48
CA PRO A 908 8.74 39.31 -57.56
C PRO A 908 8.38 38.31 -56.46
N ILE A 909 8.05 38.81 -55.27
CA ILE A 909 7.69 37.99 -54.13
C ILE A 909 6.32 37.36 -54.37
N LEU A 910 5.28 38.16 -54.62
CA LEU A 910 3.92 37.67 -54.84
C LEU A 910 3.77 36.89 -56.14
N GLY A 911 4.49 37.31 -57.19
CA GLY A 911 4.42 36.78 -58.53
C GLY A 911 5.29 35.55 -58.73
N ASN A 912 6.48 35.44 -58.12
CA ASN A 912 7.36 34.28 -58.29
C ASN A 912 7.44 33.39 -57.03
N LEU A 913 7.68 33.97 -55.85
CA LEU A 913 7.83 33.18 -54.61
C LEU A 913 6.49 32.64 -54.11
N CYS A 914 5.43 33.45 -54.07
CA CYS A 914 4.14 33.02 -53.52
C CYS A 914 3.24 32.27 -54.53
N PHE A 915 3.69 32.05 -55.77
CA PHE A 915 2.85 31.53 -56.83
C PHE A 915 2.34 30.10 -56.59
N ILE A 916 3.24 29.16 -56.25
CA ILE A 916 2.85 27.79 -55.90
C ILE A 916 1.95 27.79 -54.64
N PRO A 917 2.32 28.45 -53.52
CA PRO A 917 1.47 28.53 -52.34
C PRO A 917 0.06 29.08 -52.61
N PHE A 918 -0.06 30.15 -53.40
CA PHE A 918 -1.35 30.76 -53.71
C PHE A 918 -2.24 29.81 -54.49
N ILE A 919 -1.73 29.20 -55.56
CA ILE A 919 -2.52 28.27 -56.36
C ILE A 919 -2.86 27.01 -55.55
N SER A 920 -1.92 26.51 -54.74
CA SER A 920 -2.13 25.34 -53.88
C SER A 920 -3.29 25.56 -52.91
N ILE A 921 -3.30 26.66 -52.15
CA ILE A 921 -4.37 26.95 -51.17
C ILE A 921 -5.70 27.29 -51.85
N LEU A 922 -5.68 28.04 -52.97
CA LEU A 922 -6.91 28.32 -53.72
C LEU A 922 -7.54 27.04 -54.28
N LEU A 923 -6.74 26.05 -54.69
CA LEU A 923 -7.21 24.74 -55.12
C LEU A 923 -7.69 23.84 -53.97
N GLU A 924 -7.12 23.98 -52.77
CA GLU A 924 -7.55 23.23 -51.57
C GLU A 924 -9.03 23.44 -51.26
N ILE A 925 -9.58 24.64 -51.51
CA ILE A 925 -10.99 24.98 -51.29
C ILE A 925 -11.94 24.10 -52.14
N PHE A 926 -11.45 23.47 -53.21
CA PHE A 926 -12.25 22.57 -54.03
C PHE A 926 -12.14 21.10 -53.60
N LEU A 927 -11.26 20.75 -52.65
CA LEU A 927 -10.97 19.36 -52.25
C LEU A 927 -12.03 18.74 -51.33
N CYS A 928 -13.16 18.41 -51.94
CA CYS A 928 -14.34 17.80 -51.34
C CYS A 928 -14.48 16.32 -51.69
N ASP A 929 -13.43 15.53 -51.51
CA ASP A 929 -13.37 14.13 -51.95
C ASP A 929 -13.62 13.11 -50.82
N HIS A 930 -13.95 13.58 -49.61
CA HIS A 930 -14.43 12.75 -48.52
C HIS A 930 -15.90 13.08 -48.20
N SER A 931 -16.67 12.07 -47.81
CA SER A 931 -18.09 12.22 -47.52
C SER A 931 -18.58 11.21 -46.50
N ILE A 932 -19.66 11.56 -45.79
CA ILE A 932 -20.48 10.63 -45.00
C ILE A 932 -21.65 10.06 -45.82
N GLY A 933 -21.96 10.68 -46.97
CA GLY A 933 -23.11 10.43 -47.82
C GLY A 933 -22.76 10.07 -49.27
N ASN A 934 -23.77 9.97 -50.12
CA ASN A 934 -23.62 9.75 -51.56
C ASN A 934 -23.89 11.03 -52.37
N HIS A 935 -24.30 12.13 -51.71
CA HIS A 935 -24.58 13.41 -52.34
C HIS A 935 -23.40 14.39 -52.15
N PHE A 936 -23.25 15.34 -53.07
CA PHE A 936 -22.23 16.40 -52.98
C PHE A 936 -22.35 17.19 -51.67
N THR A 937 -23.57 17.44 -51.21
CA THR A 937 -23.83 18.18 -49.97
C THR A 937 -23.45 17.44 -48.70
N ASP A 938 -23.17 16.14 -48.80
CA ASP A 938 -22.73 15.30 -47.69
C ASP A 938 -21.21 15.13 -47.71
N SER A 939 -20.54 15.70 -48.71
CA SER A 939 -19.08 15.80 -48.73
C SER A 939 -18.63 16.94 -47.83
N TYR A 940 -17.44 16.81 -47.27
CA TYR A 940 -16.84 17.81 -46.40
C TYR A 940 -15.44 18.14 -46.90
N LEU A 941 -14.95 19.32 -46.53
CA LEU A 941 -13.66 19.80 -46.96
C LEU A 941 -12.54 18.99 -46.31
N ASN A 942 -11.56 18.54 -47.09
CA ASN A 942 -10.48 17.70 -46.57
C ASN A 942 -9.67 18.38 -45.43
N LYS A 943 -9.51 19.71 -45.48
CA LYS A 943 -8.79 20.49 -44.46
C LYS A 943 -9.64 20.88 -43.25
N ASP A 944 -10.96 20.86 -43.38
CA ASP A 944 -11.88 21.19 -42.30
C ASP A 944 -13.17 20.37 -42.45
N CYS A 945 -13.20 19.22 -41.79
CA CYS A 945 -14.36 18.35 -41.89
C CYS A 945 -15.55 18.78 -41.03
N TYR A 946 -15.49 19.91 -40.33
CA TYR A 946 -16.70 20.57 -39.79
C TYR A 946 -17.46 21.33 -40.87
N GLN A 947 -16.79 21.72 -41.96
CA GLN A 947 -17.41 22.42 -43.07
C GLN A 947 -17.88 21.44 -44.15
N PHE A 948 -19.20 21.32 -44.32
CA PHE A 948 -19.78 20.64 -45.47
C PHE A 948 -19.52 21.42 -46.74
N CYS A 949 -19.10 20.71 -47.78
CA CYS A 949 -18.84 21.26 -49.08
C CYS A 949 -20.13 21.68 -49.78
N TRP A 950 -20.00 22.69 -50.64
CA TRP A 950 -21.08 23.19 -51.51
C TRP A 950 -22.30 23.75 -50.76
N LYS A 951 -22.15 24.08 -49.47
CA LYS A 951 -23.18 24.70 -48.61
C LYS A 951 -22.57 25.81 -47.76
N GLY A 952 -23.43 26.74 -47.33
CA GLY A 952 -23.05 27.82 -46.40
C GLY A 952 -21.84 28.62 -46.89
N ASP A 953 -20.91 28.93 -45.98
CA ASP A 953 -19.75 29.77 -46.28
C ASP A 953 -18.79 29.15 -47.30
N HIS A 954 -18.72 27.81 -47.40
CA HIS A 954 -17.86 27.13 -48.37
C HIS A 954 -18.15 27.57 -49.81
N ILE A 955 -19.41 27.79 -50.19
CA ILE A 955 -19.74 28.21 -51.56
C ILE A 955 -19.21 29.62 -51.87
N ILE A 956 -19.16 30.50 -50.88
CA ILE A 956 -18.63 31.85 -51.01
C ILE A 956 -17.13 31.77 -51.32
N TYR A 957 -16.38 30.98 -50.54
CA TYR A 957 -14.95 30.77 -50.77
C TYR A 957 -14.65 30.08 -52.09
N VAL A 958 -15.49 29.13 -52.54
CA VAL A 958 -15.38 28.50 -53.86
C VAL A 958 -15.48 29.53 -54.98
N VAL A 959 -16.47 30.43 -54.93
CA VAL A 959 -16.65 31.48 -55.94
C VAL A 959 -15.48 32.47 -55.93
N LEU A 960 -15.08 32.94 -54.75
CA LEU A 960 -13.95 33.86 -54.62
C LEU A 960 -12.65 33.23 -55.12
N SER A 961 -12.41 31.96 -54.81
CA SER A 961 -11.19 31.26 -55.23
C SER A 961 -11.16 30.97 -56.73
N ALA A 962 -12.30 30.61 -57.31
CA ALA A 962 -12.42 30.47 -58.76
C ALA A 962 -12.12 31.79 -59.48
N PHE A 963 -12.66 32.91 -58.97
CA PHE A 963 -12.37 34.25 -59.49
C PHE A 963 -10.88 34.59 -59.33
N SER A 964 -10.31 34.39 -58.14
CA SER A 964 -8.88 34.63 -57.90
C SER A 964 -8.00 33.82 -58.84
N LEU A 965 -8.23 32.52 -59.02
CA LEU A 965 -7.47 31.67 -59.94
C LEU A 965 -7.59 32.16 -61.40
N PHE A 966 -8.81 32.48 -61.85
CA PHE A 966 -9.07 32.92 -63.21
C PHE A 966 -8.36 34.23 -63.59
N PHE A 967 -8.20 35.17 -62.65
CA PHE A 967 -7.52 36.44 -62.91
C PHE A 967 -6.02 36.40 -62.55
N TYR A 968 -5.67 35.85 -61.39
CA TYR A 968 -4.29 35.83 -60.89
C TYR A 968 -3.36 35.13 -61.86
N GLU A 969 -3.74 33.95 -62.38
CA GLU A 969 -2.85 33.14 -63.21
C GLU A 969 -2.54 33.78 -64.58
N PRO A 970 -3.52 34.17 -65.41
CA PRO A 970 -3.24 34.88 -66.67
C PRO A 970 -2.42 36.17 -66.47
N LEU A 971 -2.75 36.94 -65.43
CA LEU A 971 -2.02 38.16 -65.11
C LEU A 971 -0.60 37.85 -64.63
N ALA A 972 -0.39 36.80 -63.84
CA ALA A 972 0.94 36.38 -63.43
C ALA A 972 1.80 35.95 -64.62
N VAL A 973 1.24 35.19 -65.56
CA VAL A 973 1.94 34.81 -66.81
C VAL A 973 2.35 36.05 -67.62
N PHE A 974 1.47 37.06 -67.70
CA PHE A 974 1.73 38.29 -68.46
C PHE A 974 2.71 39.24 -67.76
N CYS A 975 2.47 39.52 -66.48
CA CYS A 975 3.16 40.57 -65.74
C CYS A 975 4.55 40.16 -65.25
N ARG A 976 4.86 38.86 -65.11
CA ARG A 976 6.19 38.39 -64.71
C ARG A 976 7.30 38.86 -65.68
N PRO A 977 7.20 38.65 -67.01
CA PRO A 977 8.16 39.23 -67.96
C PRO A 977 8.12 40.77 -68.00
N LEU A 978 6.93 41.36 -67.92
CA LEU A 978 6.75 42.81 -67.97
C LEU A 978 7.47 43.52 -66.83
N TRP A 979 7.36 43.00 -65.61
CA TRP A 979 8.06 43.53 -64.45
C TRP A 979 9.57 43.56 -64.67
N GLN A 980 10.16 42.51 -65.27
CA GLN A 980 11.60 42.48 -65.56
C GLN A 980 12.05 43.53 -66.59
N GLU A 981 11.17 43.93 -67.51
CA GLU A 981 11.49 45.02 -68.45
C GLU A 981 11.45 46.39 -67.79
N LEU A 982 10.59 46.57 -66.78
CA LEU A 982 10.44 47.83 -66.04
C LEU A 982 11.60 48.07 -65.05
N GLN A 983 12.23 47.01 -64.56
CA GLN A 983 13.37 47.14 -63.64
C GLN A 983 14.66 47.53 -64.36
N SER A 984 15.04 48.81 -64.26
CA SER A 984 16.26 49.36 -64.85
C SER A 984 17.55 48.86 -64.17
N ASN A 985 17.50 48.52 -62.88
CA ASN A 985 18.63 48.06 -62.08
C ASN A 985 18.83 46.52 -62.10
N LEU A 986 17.99 45.78 -62.85
CA LEU A 986 18.06 44.32 -62.93
C LEU A 986 19.02 43.89 -64.05
N HIS A 987 20.21 43.42 -63.67
CA HIS A 987 21.23 42.95 -64.61
C HIS A 987 21.03 41.48 -64.98
N VAL A 988 20.54 40.67 -64.04
CA VAL A 988 20.18 39.26 -64.25
C VAL A 988 18.74 39.15 -64.74
N LYS A 989 18.58 39.13 -66.06
CA LYS A 989 17.28 39.03 -66.71
C LYS A 989 16.95 37.56 -67.02
N SER A 990 15.73 37.16 -66.70
CA SER A 990 15.22 35.83 -67.09
C SER A 990 14.74 35.88 -68.53
N MET A 991 14.88 34.78 -69.26
CA MET A 991 14.26 34.70 -70.58
C MET A 991 12.72 34.64 -70.43
N PRO A 992 11.95 35.46 -71.17
CA PRO A 992 10.49 35.45 -71.06
C PRO A 992 9.88 34.07 -71.31
N LEU A 993 10.40 33.34 -72.31
CA LEU A 993 9.99 31.97 -72.61
C LEU A 993 10.24 31.02 -71.41
N TYR A 994 11.33 31.20 -70.67
CA TYR A 994 11.61 30.41 -69.47
C TYR A 994 10.59 30.70 -68.37
N LEU A 995 10.30 31.97 -68.08
CA LEU A 995 9.31 32.35 -67.06
C LEU A 995 7.92 31.80 -67.37
N MET A 996 7.55 31.79 -68.65
CA MET A 996 6.29 31.26 -69.13
C MET A 996 6.18 29.74 -68.98
N VAL A 997 7.19 29.00 -69.47
CA VAL A 997 7.24 27.54 -69.32
C VAL A 997 7.31 27.16 -67.84
N LYS A 998 8.06 27.93 -67.03
CA LYS A 998 8.12 27.78 -65.58
C LYS A 998 6.72 27.88 -64.97
N THR A 999 5.91 28.87 -65.34
CA THR A 999 4.54 29.01 -64.82
C THR A 999 3.70 27.77 -65.14
N VAL A 1000 3.76 27.28 -66.38
CA VAL A 1000 3.06 26.05 -66.78
C VAL A 1000 3.51 24.86 -65.95
N ILE A 1001 4.82 24.68 -65.75
CA ILE A 1001 5.35 23.60 -64.92
C ILE A 1001 4.89 23.76 -63.47
N GLN A 1002 4.98 24.95 -62.87
CA GLN A 1002 4.52 25.21 -61.50
C GLN A 1002 3.05 24.82 -61.32
N VAL A 1003 2.16 25.18 -62.25
CA VAL A 1003 0.74 24.80 -62.20
C VAL A 1003 0.57 23.29 -62.36
N MET A 1004 1.26 22.67 -63.30
CA MET A 1004 1.21 21.22 -63.51
C MET A 1004 1.65 20.45 -62.25
N LEU A 1005 2.70 20.91 -61.55
CA LEU A 1005 3.16 20.28 -60.31
C LEU A 1005 2.11 20.39 -59.20
N VAL A 1006 1.49 21.57 -59.02
CA VAL A 1006 0.40 21.73 -58.04
C VAL A 1006 -0.80 20.86 -58.40
N VAL A 1007 -1.20 20.83 -59.67
CA VAL A 1007 -2.31 19.98 -60.14
C VAL A 1007 -2.01 18.51 -59.91
N MET A 1008 -0.80 18.03 -60.22
CA MET A 1008 -0.39 16.65 -59.97
C MET A 1008 -0.40 16.31 -58.47
N ASN A 1009 0.04 17.25 -57.62
CA ASN A 1009 -0.02 17.11 -56.17
C ASN A 1009 -1.47 16.99 -55.67
N LYS A 1010 -2.40 17.81 -56.18
CA LYS A 1010 -3.82 17.77 -55.77
C LYS A 1010 -4.61 16.60 -56.37
N THR A 1011 -4.12 15.98 -57.45
CA THR A 1011 -4.84 14.91 -58.17
C THR A 1011 -4.16 13.55 -58.08
N LEU A 1012 -3.00 13.39 -58.73
CA LEU A 1012 -2.31 12.12 -58.91
C LEU A 1012 -1.74 11.60 -57.58
N LYS A 1013 -1.13 12.47 -56.75
CA LYS A 1013 -0.59 12.08 -55.44
C LYS A 1013 -1.65 11.44 -54.54
N ARG A 1014 -2.84 12.06 -54.48
CA ARG A 1014 -3.99 11.55 -53.71
C ARG A 1014 -4.53 10.21 -54.21
N SER A 1015 -4.23 9.85 -55.46
CA SER A 1015 -4.63 8.56 -56.03
C SER A 1015 -3.54 7.50 -55.88
N SER A 1016 -2.28 7.88 -56.07
CA SER A 1016 -1.11 7.02 -55.92
C SER A 1016 0.16 7.87 -55.79
N ASP A 1017 0.78 7.84 -54.61
CA ASP A 1017 2.06 8.51 -54.35
C ASP A 1017 3.19 8.03 -55.28
N ILE A 1018 3.17 6.73 -55.62
CA ILE A 1018 4.17 6.11 -56.50
C ILE A 1018 4.01 6.63 -57.94
N ALA A 1019 2.78 6.61 -58.47
CA ALA A 1019 2.52 7.13 -59.82
C ALA A 1019 2.84 8.63 -59.89
N HIS A 1020 2.48 9.38 -58.86
CA HIS A 1020 2.84 10.78 -58.72
C HIS A 1020 4.36 11.00 -58.75
N GLY A 1021 5.10 10.30 -57.90
CA GLY A 1021 6.56 10.44 -57.82
C GLY A 1021 7.27 10.13 -59.13
N PHE A 1022 6.83 9.11 -59.86
CA PHE A 1022 7.39 8.78 -61.19
C PHE A 1022 7.11 9.89 -62.21
N VAL A 1023 5.85 10.29 -62.39
CA VAL A 1023 5.47 11.33 -63.38
C VAL A 1023 6.13 12.67 -63.01
N PHE A 1024 6.19 12.99 -61.72
CA PHE A 1024 6.83 14.20 -61.20
C PHE A 1024 8.32 14.22 -61.56
N THR A 1025 9.03 13.12 -61.31
CA THR A 1025 10.47 13.01 -61.62
C THR A 1025 10.72 13.20 -63.11
N VAL A 1026 9.92 12.55 -63.97
CA VAL A 1026 10.02 12.69 -65.43
C VAL A 1026 9.78 14.13 -65.86
N LEU A 1027 8.75 14.78 -65.31
CA LEU A 1027 8.42 16.18 -65.63
C LEU A 1027 9.55 17.14 -65.23
N ILE A 1028 10.14 16.99 -64.04
CA ILE A 1028 11.27 17.81 -63.61
C ILE A 1028 12.51 17.55 -64.47
N LEU A 1029 12.79 16.31 -64.87
CA LEU A 1029 13.89 16.01 -65.79
C LEU A 1029 13.69 16.62 -67.18
N MET A 1030 12.47 16.58 -67.71
CA MET A 1030 12.11 17.27 -68.96
C MET A 1030 12.31 18.78 -68.83
N TYR A 1031 11.89 19.36 -67.70
CA TYR A 1031 12.07 20.77 -67.42
C TYR A 1031 13.55 21.15 -67.26
N ALA A 1032 14.35 20.32 -66.59
CA ALA A 1032 15.80 20.48 -66.51
C ALA A 1032 16.46 20.41 -67.90
N GLY A 1033 16.00 19.49 -68.78
CA GLY A 1033 16.46 19.42 -70.17
C GLY A 1033 16.11 20.68 -70.96
N PHE A 1034 14.91 21.23 -70.75
CA PHE A 1034 14.49 22.50 -71.34
C PHE A 1034 15.36 23.67 -70.87
N VAL A 1035 15.59 23.82 -69.55
CA VAL A 1035 16.43 24.88 -68.99
C VAL A 1035 17.86 24.80 -69.50
N TRP A 1036 18.42 23.58 -69.61
CA TRP A 1036 19.73 23.36 -70.21
C TRP A 1036 19.81 23.87 -71.65
N ARG A 1037 18.79 23.59 -72.47
CA ARG A 1037 18.76 23.92 -73.90
C ARG A 1037 18.51 25.40 -74.19
N PHE A 1038 17.64 26.05 -73.42
CA PHE A 1038 17.19 27.41 -73.69
C PHE A 1038 17.88 28.48 -72.81
N LYS A 1039 18.48 28.06 -71.68
CA LYS A 1039 19.07 28.93 -70.65
C LYS A 1039 18.02 29.83 -69.99
N ALA A 1040 17.77 29.61 -68.71
CA ALA A 1040 16.79 30.38 -67.92
C ALA A 1040 17.10 31.88 -67.81
N PHE A 1041 18.38 32.23 -67.69
CA PHE A 1041 18.88 33.58 -67.41
C PHE A 1041 19.90 34.02 -68.46
N ASN A 1042 20.12 35.33 -68.57
CA ASN A 1042 21.22 35.87 -69.35
C ASN A 1042 22.60 35.72 -68.66
N TYR A 1043 22.65 35.23 -67.41
CA TYR A 1043 23.87 35.00 -66.64
C TYR A 1043 24.18 33.51 -66.50
N ALA A 1044 25.35 33.08 -67.00
CA ALA A 1044 25.75 31.67 -67.07
C ALA A 1044 25.80 30.96 -65.70
N ARG A 1045 26.21 31.68 -64.65
CA ARG A 1045 26.31 31.12 -63.29
C ARG A 1045 24.93 30.79 -62.70
N PHE A 1046 23.94 31.65 -62.92
CA PHE A 1046 22.57 31.41 -62.45
C PHE A 1046 21.90 30.28 -63.23
N ASN A 1047 22.14 30.18 -64.54
CA ASN A 1047 21.71 29.02 -65.33
C ASN A 1047 22.24 27.70 -64.77
N TRP A 1048 23.51 27.67 -64.35
CA TRP A 1048 24.12 26.49 -63.75
C TRP A 1048 23.48 26.14 -62.40
N TRP A 1049 23.24 27.13 -61.52
CA TRP A 1049 22.54 26.89 -60.26
C TRP A 1049 21.10 26.43 -60.44
N GLN A 1050 20.36 26.99 -61.39
CA GLN A 1050 19.01 26.52 -61.71
C GLN A 1050 19.05 25.06 -62.16
N GLN A 1051 20.01 24.71 -63.03
CA GLN A 1051 20.15 23.33 -63.49
C GLN A 1051 20.45 22.36 -62.34
N LEU A 1052 21.39 22.73 -61.45
CA LEU A 1052 21.72 21.93 -60.28
C LEU A 1052 20.54 21.78 -59.33
N SER A 1053 19.79 22.86 -59.11
CA SER A 1053 18.56 22.87 -58.32
C SER A 1053 17.56 21.85 -58.86
N LEU A 1054 17.24 21.90 -60.16
CA LEU A 1054 16.31 20.95 -60.79
C LEU A 1054 16.80 19.49 -60.77
N ILE A 1055 18.10 19.25 -60.95
CA ILE A 1055 18.69 17.91 -60.80
C ILE A 1055 18.56 17.41 -59.36
N GLY A 1056 18.79 18.28 -58.37
CA GLY A 1056 18.61 17.97 -56.96
C GLY A 1056 17.15 17.61 -56.63
N VAL A 1057 16.19 18.36 -57.17
CA VAL A 1057 14.74 18.05 -57.02
C VAL A 1057 14.42 16.67 -57.62
N ALA A 1058 14.89 16.40 -58.85
CA ALA A 1058 14.66 15.11 -59.51
C ALA A 1058 15.28 13.94 -58.72
N TRP A 1059 16.49 14.12 -58.17
CA TRP A 1059 17.16 13.13 -57.33
C TRP A 1059 16.34 12.79 -56.07
N VAL A 1060 15.84 13.82 -55.38
CA VAL A 1060 15.03 13.66 -54.17
C VAL A 1060 13.73 12.93 -54.49
N SER A 1061 13.01 13.39 -55.51
CA SER A 1061 11.73 12.78 -55.91
C SER A 1061 11.90 11.31 -56.32
N PHE A 1062 12.98 10.99 -57.06
CA PHE A 1062 13.30 9.63 -57.45
C PHE A 1062 13.56 8.72 -56.24
N LEU A 1063 14.44 9.14 -55.31
CA LEU A 1063 14.74 8.34 -54.12
C LEU A 1063 13.53 8.19 -53.19
N SER A 1064 12.71 9.23 -53.04
CA SER A 1064 11.47 9.15 -52.27
C SER A 1064 10.49 8.14 -52.87
N THR A 1065 10.37 8.11 -54.21
CA THR A 1065 9.54 7.14 -54.93
C THR A 1065 10.05 5.71 -54.73
N ILE A 1066 11.38 5.48 -54.79
CA ILE A 1066 11.96 4.16 -54.53
C ILE A 1066 11.75 3.75 -53.07
N ASN A 1067 11.89 4.67 -52.12
CA ASN A 1067 11.66 4.39 -50.71
C ASN A 1067 10.22 3.90 -50.46
N PHE A 1068 9.23 4.53 -51.09
CA PHE A 1068 7.84 4.06 -51.05
C PHE A 1068 7.67 2.64 -51.59
N LEU A 1069 8.38 2.28 -52.66
CA LEU A 1069 8.35 0.93 -53.23
C LEU A 1069 9.06 -0.10 -52.35
N ALA A 1070 10.15 0.29 -51.68
CA ALA A 1070 11.00 -0.63 -50.93
C ALA A 1070 10.43 -1.01 -49.55
N GLY A 1071 9.54 -0.20 -48.96
CA GLY A 1071 8.93 -0.47 -47.66
C GLY A 1071 9.91 -0.59 -46.48
N GLY A 1072 11.16 -0.15 -46.65
CA GLY A 1072 12.26 -0.38 -45.71
C GLY A 1072 12.38 0.66 -44.59
N THR A 1073 13.31 0.41 -43.66
CA THR A 1073 13.65 1.32 -42.56
C THR A 1073 14.12 2.68 -43.05
N THR A 1074 13.78 3.74 -42.33
CA THR A 1074 13.97 5.14 -42.73
C THR A 1074 15.44 5.60 -42.86
N PHE A 1075 16.36 5.07 -42.05
CA PHE A 1075 17.71 5.64 -41.91
C PHE A 1075 18.60 5.59 -43.16
N PRO A 1076 18.75 4.46 -43.90
CA PRO A 1076 19.60 4.40 -45.08
C PRO A 1076 19.19 5.39 -46.19
N TRP A 1077 17.89 5.63 -46.33
CA TRP A 1077 17.34 6.55 -47.32
C TRP A 1077 17.70 8.01 -47.04
N ILE A 1078 17.73 8.41 -45.75
CA ILE A 1078 18.18 9.75 -45.35
C ILE A 1078 19.64 9.95 -45.75
N SER A 1079 20.50 8.97 -45.46
CA SER A 1079 21.93 9.04 -45.82
C SER A 1079 22.14 9.15 -47.33
N LEU A 1080 21.35 8.43 -48.14
CA LEU A 1080 21.43 8.51 -49.61
C LEU A 1080 20.95 9.85 -50.16
N ILE A 1081 19.88 10.41 -49.60
CA ILE A 1081 19.36 11.73 -50.01
C ILE A 1081 20.37 12.82 -49.67
N LEU A 1082 20.83 12.90 -48.41
CA LEU A 1082 21.78 13.92 -47.96
C LEU A 1082 23.15 13.76 -48.63
N GLY A 1083 23.64 12.52 -48.76
CA GLY A 1083 24.88 12.22 -49.47
C GLY A 1083 24.82 12.66 -50.93
N GLY A 1084 23.70 12.40 -51.62
CA GLY A 1084 23.47 12.85 -52.98
C GLY A 1084 23.49 14.38 -53.12
N TRP A 1085 22.88 15.12 -52.19
CA TRP A 1085 22.92 16.59 -52.19
C TRP A 1085 24.32 17.14 -52.04
N VAL A 1086 25.09 16.60 -51.07
CA VAL A 1086 26.48 17.02 -50.86
C VAL A 1086 27.28 16.80 -52.14
N ILE A 1087 27.10 15.67 -52.82
CA ILE A 1087 27.77 15.38 -54.10
C ILE A 1087 27.36 16.39 -55.19
N VAL A 1088 26.06 16.63 -55.37
CA VAL A 1088 25.54 17.58 -56.38
C VAL A 1088 26.09 18.99 -56.13
N VAL A 1089 26.11 19.45 -54.88
CA VAL A 1089 26.62 20.79 -54.51
C VAL A 1089 28.13 20.88 -54.69
N LEU A 1090 28.90 19.88 -54.27
CA LEU A 1090 30.36 19.87 -54.42
C LEU A 1090 30.78 19.88 -55.90
N ILE A 1091 30.15 19.04 -56.73
CA ILE A 1091 30.36 19.05 -58.18
C ILE A 1091 29.94 20.42 -58.74
N GLY A 1092 28.80 20.94 -58.30
CA GLY A 1092 28.30 22.25 -58.68
C GLY A 1092 29.29 23.39 -58.44
N LEU A 1093 29.85 23.45 -57.23
CA LEU A 1093 30.85 24.44 -56.81
C LEU A 1093 32.16 24.27 -57.58
N ALA A 1094 32.62 23.03 -57.80
CA ALA A 1094 33.83 22.75 -58.56
C ALA A 1094 33.71 23.21 -60.03
N VAL A 1095 32.60 22.87 -60.68
CA VAL A 1095 32.30 23.30 -62.07
C VAL A 1095 32.13 24.81 -62.15
N GLN A 1096 31.42 25.41 -61.20
CA GLN A 1096 31.27 26.86 -61.10
C GLN A 1096 32.62 27.56 -61.06
N LYS A 1097 33.50 27.16 -60.13
CA LYS A 1097 34.83 27.78 -59.98
C LYS A 1097 35.66 27.67 -61.25
N LYS A 1098 35.50 26.59 -62.02
CA LYS A 1098 36.28 26.32 -63.23
C LYS A 1098 35.72 26.97 -64.49
N LYS A 1099 34.40 27.00 -64.67
CA LYS A 1099 33.75 27.36 -65.96
C LYS A 1099 32.93 28.65 -65.94
N TYR A 1100 32.47 29.12 -64.78
CA TYR A 1100 31.50 30.21 -64.68
C TYR A 1100 32.04 31.34 -63.77
N PRO A 1101 32.80 32.31 -64.32
CA PRO A 1101 33.36 33.42 -63.53
C PRO A 1101 32.26 34.31 -62.94
N SER A 1102 32.56 34.97 -61.81
CA SER A 1102 31.64 35.93 -61.20
C SER A 1102 31.65 37.23 -61.98
N LEU A 1103 30.55 37.54 -62.67
CA LEU A 1103 30.36 38.83 -63.33
C LEU A 1103 29.64 39.83 -62.42
N LEU A 1104 28.91 39.34 -61.42
CA LEU A 1104 28.35 40.20 -60.38
C LEU A 1104 29.37 40.37 -59.25
N PHE A 1105 29.64 41.62 -58.87
CA PHE A 1105 30.46 41.96 -57.72
C PHE A 1105 29.73 42.91 -56.79
N ARG A 1106 30.08 42.90 -55.50
CA ARG A 1106 29.63 43.90 -54.53
C ARG A 1106 30.77 44.87 -54.34
N LYS A 1107 30.56 46.19 -54.49
CA LYS A 1107 31.58 47.16 -54.06
C LYS A 1107 31.88 46.89 -52.58
N LYS A 1108 33.16 46.79 -52.24
CA LYS A 1108 33.59 46.56 -50.87
C LYS A 1108 33.04 47.71 -50.02
N GLY A 1109 31.96 47.44 -49.29
CA GLY A 1109 31.36 48.43 -48.39
C GLY A 1109 32.42 48.91 -47.40
N LYS A 1110 32.28 50.13 -46.88
CA LYS A 1110 33.12 50.60 -45.76
C LYS A 1110 33.09 49.50 -44.70
N ASP A 1111 34.27 49.07 -44.28
CA ASP A 1111 34.45 47.91 -43.42
C ASP A 1111 33.63 48.11 -42.13
N THR A 1112 32.46 47.48 -42.07
CA THR A 1112 31.55 47.57 -40.92
C THR A 1112 32.18 46.92 -39.70
N SER A 1113 33.21 46.07 -39.87
CA SER A 1113 34.00 45.57 -38.75
C SER A 1113 34.83 46.67 -38.09
N THR A 1114 35.25 47.72 -38.82
CA THR A 1114 35.84 48.93 -38.21
C THR A 1114 34.82 49.75 -37.43
N LEU A 1115 33.56 49.82 -37.91
CA LEU A 1115 32.47 50.54 -37.24
C LEU A 1115 31.96 49.78 -36.00
N PHE A 1116 31.89 48.45 -36.08
CA PHE A 1116 31.63 47.55 -34.93
C PHE A 1116 32.80 47.59 -33.94
N LYS A 1117 34.05 47.53 -34.41
CA LYS A 1117 35.22 47.72 -33.54
C LYS A 1117 35.16 49.08 -32.85
N PHE A 1118 34.80 50.15 -33.56
CA PHE A 1118 34.65 51.49 -33.00
C PHE A 1118 33.55 51.57 -31.92
N ALA A 1119 32.37 51.00 -32.17
CA ALA A 1119 31.27 50.98 -31.20
C ALA A 1119 31.57 50.14 -29.94
N PHE A 1120 32.35 49.07 -30.08
CA PHE A 1120 32.64 48.15 -28.98
C PHE A 1120 34.03 48.32 -28.32
N THR A 1121 34.91 49.20 -28.83
CA THR A 1121 36.16 49.59 -28.12
C THR A 1121 35.96 50.71 -27.11
N PHE A 1122 34.83 51.44 -27.14
CA PHE A 1122 34.52 52.48 -26.15
C PHE A 1122 34.23 51.95 -24.73
N GLY A 1123 34.10 50.63 -24.54
CA GLY A 1123 33.90 50.02 -23.23
C GLY A 1123 35.17 49.77 -22.38
N ARG A 1124 36.38 50.09 -22.89
CA ARG A 1124 37.63 49.65 -22.22
C ARG A 1124 38.73 50.69 -22.02
N GLN A 1125 38.47 51.99 -22.21
CA GLN A 1125 39.43 53.06 -21.89
C GLN A 1125 38.87 54.17 -20.98
N SER A 1126 38.01 53.80 -20.03
CA SER A 1126 37.82 54.57 -18.79
C SER A 1126 38.98 54.24 -17.84
N LYS A 1127 40.09 54.97 -18.01
CA LYS A 1127 41.20 55.24 -17.07
C LYS A 1127 42.51 55.42 -17.85
N MET A 1128 42.72 56.59 -18.43
CA MET A 1128 43.99 57.35 -18.31
C MET A 1128 43.90 58.67 -19.07
N HIS A 1129 44.28 59.73 -18.36
CA HIS A 1129 44.71 61.05 -18.84
C HIS A 1129 43.66 62.10 -19.28
N GLN A 1130 43.33 62.93 -18.29
CA GLN A 1130 43.23 64.39 -18.41
C GLN A 1130 44.40 64.96 -19.24
N SER A 1131 44.11 65.81 -20.24
CA SER A 1131 44.52 67.22 -20.22
C SER A 1131 44.05 67.97 -21.48
N LYS A 1132 43.48 69.17 -21.24
CA LYS A 1132 43.67 70.42 -22.00
C LYS A 1132 43.41 70.43 -23.53
N ILE A 1133 42.34 71.10 -23.96
CA ILE A 1133 42.36 72.44 -24.62
C ILE A 1133 41.01 72.77 -25.28
N GLU A 1134 40.45 73.88 -24.78
CA GLU A 1134 39.62 74.97 -25.33
C GLU A 1134 38.44 74.80 -26.32
N PRO A 1135 37.40 75.65 -26.14
CA PRO A 1135 36.18 75.68 -26.95
C PRO A 1135 36.24 76.76 -28.03
N HIS A 1136 35.69 76.49 -29.22
CA HIS A 1136 35.29 77.56 -30.13
C HIS A 1136 34.01 77.22 -30.92
N LYS A 1137 33.00 78.08 -30.69
CA LYS A 1137 32.04 78.71 -31.64
C LYS A 1137 31.32 77.79 -32.65
N LEU A 1138 29.99 77.67 -32.68
CA LEU A 1138 28.82 78.58 -32.68
C LEU A 1138 28.01 78.30 -33.97
N ASP A 1139 26.73 78.65 -33.88
CA ASP A 1139 25.70 78.79 -34.93
C ASP A 1139 24.96 77.50 -35.35
N LEU A 1140 23.73 77.24 -34.86
CA LEU A 1140 22.43 77.96 -34.90
C LEU A 1140 21.53 77.49 -36.07
N PHE A 1141 20.41 76.88 -35.64
CA PHE A 1141 19.06 76.82 -36.22
C PHE A 1141 18.79 76.25 -37.62
N GLY A 1142 17.74 75.41 -37.66
CA GLY A 1142 16.96 75.19 -38.88
C GLY A 1142 16.00 74.01 -38.79
N SER A 1143 14.81 74.23 -38.24
CA SER A 1143 13.65 73.35 -38.25
C SER A 1143 13.27 72.82 -39.65
N LYS A 1144 13.02 71.51 -39.77
CA LYS A 1144 11.75 70.93 -40.19
C LYS A 1144 11.71 69.43 -39.91
#